data_AF-A0A9W7GUJ3-F1
#
_entry.id   AF-A0A9W7GUJ3-F1
#
_cell.length_a   1.000
_cell.length_b   1.000
_cell.length_c   1.000
_cell.angle_alpha   90.00
_cell.angle_beta   90.00
_cell.angle_gamma   90.00
#
_symmetry.space_group_name_H-M   'P 1'
#
loop_
_entity.id
_entity.type
_entity.pdbx_description
1 polymer ?
#
loop_
_entity_poly.entity_id
_entity_poly.type
_entity_poly.pdbx_seq_one_letter_code
_entity_poly.pdbx_strand_id
1 'polypeptide(L)'
;MVMELKWVWFHSIAVMSVLLVLEGIPSNACLEHERIALLQLKPFFNHYDELADWDEVKGTDCCQWKGIECNTTNRRLVALTLNSTRYGDQGWYLNASLFLPFVELKRLYLQGNAIAGCIQNQGFEKLSSALGSLEVLELSENQLNDSIILSLSELTSLRYLSLAFNRLEGVSRPNDFQQLSRLVNLETLYLSWNSLTNDILFHISGISSLKNLSLRSNLLEGKLFHAQGLNNLTNLKYLDLNSNKIESISNQDGTQLRLTKLEQLDLSGNLFRDNTCSFFEGLPSLKSLDMSSNDLHGSLDIKKLSNLTSLKKLNLNFNQIESLQSSKDDGTNLQKLTQLEELNLNGNLLNNSVFASLNGFSNLKSLDISHNQLTGSLDMKDLDAFSSLRELYMSNNQLKDFVTHRGGCDLKKLQVWDLSWNAFEGMLPHCLVNLTSLRELDVSNNQFSGNLTPLANLTSLEYLSLSKNHFQIPVSFTPLVDLPNLKFLYGNENKMVMEPSLHTSAPKFQLKVISVSKCIPSQKLSFEHLTFLHYQYDLKFVDLSGNNFSGTVPIWLFENNTNLEHLILRGNAFSGPLSLPSTPNLNVSSMDFSDNKLQGHIPFNICSTFPHLSRLFLSKNAMEGHIPSCLSGLKNLSVLDLSNNQLSGRVPEELIMKNTLMILRLSNNNLSGNVVHAILNANGLKNLYLDGNDFSGEMTTTDVSTFEFLTSLVDIDLSNNKLYGKLPGWIGNLSSLERLALSNNSFEGSIPMEFCNLASLEFLELSQNNLSGSLPSCSVPLNIQHVHLHDNRLSGPLSLGFCNNASLVTLDLRGNNLTGSIPKSISTLSSLSVLLLKANHLQGGIPVQLCKLYSLSIIDLSQNMFSGTIPSCLGNLTLPMQQNKILEQGILSEEDESTIFGLSKLARGTDDNYPSSYMEEWIEFTTKSGSYSYGGNILRNMAGIDLSCNKLSGQIPFQLGSLSEIHSLNLSHNKLIGVIPSSFSKLKQLESLDLSYNNLTGKIPNQLVELNFLEVFSVAHNNLSGSTPEPKAQFQTFDESSYEGNQFLCGPMLHKTCSKTDSSSTVPNTSNDEEEDGLLMLNEYVFRVSFLVSYAVMLLATLFVLYINPYWRRVWFSFIEKCITTFRYSTVGNVLVYYIFRICD
;
A
#
# COMPACT_ATOMS: atom_id res chain seq x y z
N MET A 1 91.93 -41.97 -28.38
CA MET A 1 91.28 -43.00 -27.54
C MET A 1 91.13 -42.40 -26.14
N VAL A 2 90.33 -41.36 -25.86
CA VAL A 2 88.96 -40.96 -26.24
C VAL A 2 87.93 -42.05 -25.93
N MET A 3 86.98 -41.66 -25.07
CA MET A 3 85.81 -42.36 -24.55
C MET A 3 86.07 -43.37 -23.42
N GLU A 4 85.73 -42.95 -22.20
CA GLU A 4 84.99 -43.67 -21.14
C GLU A 4 85.19 -42.93 -19.79
N LEU A 5 84.77 -41.66 -19.76
CA LEU A 5 84.78 -40.79 -18.56
C LEU A 5 83.43 -40.06 -18.40
N LYS A 6 82.34 -40.68 -18.89
CA LYS A 6 81.00 -40.07 -18.93
C LYS A 6 79.91 -40.79 -18.13
N TRP A 7 80.20 -41.93 -17.48
CA TRP A 7 79.15 -42.72 -16.80
C TRP A 7 79.00 -42.47 -15.28
N VAL A 8 79.99 -41.86 -14.61
CA VAL A 8 79.92 -41.63 -13.14
C VAL A 8 79.25 -40.28 -12.78
N TRP A 9 79.30 -39.29 -13.67
CA TRP A 9 78.62 -38.01 -13.48
C TRP A 9 77.09 -38.09 -13.66
N PHE A 10 76.59 -39.01 -14.50
CA PHE A 10 75.16 -39.14 -14.75
C PHE A 10 74.38 -39.81 -13.60
N HIS A 11 74.98 -40.78 -12.90
CA HIS A 11 74.30 -41.42 -11.75
C HIS A 11 74.27 -40.52 -10.51
N SER A 12 75.29 -39.70 -10.29
CA SER A 12 75.33 -38.78 -9.14
C SER A 12 74.36 -37.60 -9.33
N ILE A 13 74.17 -37.12 -10.56
CA ILE A 13 73.19 -36.07 -10.89
C ILE A 13 71.77 -36.65 -10.89
N ALA A 14 71.55 -37.89 -11.36
CA ALA A 14 70.23 -38.54 -11.33
C ALA A 14 69.75 -38.86 -9.90
N VAL A 15 70.64 -39.26 -8.98
CA VAL A 15 70.28 -39.51 -7.58
C VAL A 15 70.07 -38.20 -6.80
N MET A 16 70.85 -37.14 -7.09
CA MET A 16 70.59 -35.79 -6.54
C MET A 16 69.32 -35.15 -7.11
N SER A 17 68.96 -35.41 -8.37
CA SER A 17 67.70 -34.89 -8.95
C SER A 17 66.46 -35.70 -8.56
N VAL A 18 66.60 -36.96 -8.13
CA VAL A 18 65.49 -37.72 -7.53
C VAL A 18 65.32 -37.40 -6.03
N LEU A 19 66.39 -37.04 -5.31
CA LEU A 19 66.29 -36.53 -3.93
C LEU A 19 65.84 -35.04 -3.87
N LEU A 20 66.19 -34.21 -4.85
CA LEU A 20 65.64 -32.84 -5.01
C LEU A 20 64.20 -32.81 -5.55
N VAL A 21 63.66 -33.94 -6.02
CA VAL A 21 62.24 -34.06 -6.43
C VAL A 21 61.38 -34.70 -5.31
N LEU A 22 62.01 -35.17 -4.22
CA LEU A 22 61.32 -35.69 -3.02
C LEU A 22 61.52 -34.84 -1.76
N GLU A 23 62.07 -33.63 -1.90
CA GLU A 23 61.88 -32.54 -0.95
C GLU A 23 61.14 -31.39 -1.63
N GLY A 24 59.82 -31.36 -1.39
CA GLY A 24 59.03 -30.14 -1.34
C GLY A 24 58.89 -29.35 -2.63
N ILE A 25 58.09 -29.84 -3.58
CA ILE A 25 57.18 -28.90 -4.26
C ILE A 25 56.37 -28.27 -3.13
N PRO A 26 56.42 -26.94 -2.89
CA PRO A 26 55.46 -26.32 -2.01
C PRO A 26 54.12 -26.51 -2.72
N SER A 27 53.33 -27.49 -2.30
CA SER A 27 51.95 -27.57 -2.75
C SER A 27 51.33 -26.23 -2.39
N ASN A 28 50.82 -25.50 -3.38
CA ASN A 28 50.02 -24.30 -3.18
C ASN A 28 48.68 -24.60 -2.47
N ALA A 29 48.58 -25.73 -1.76
CA ALA A 29 47.37 -26.25 -1.14
C ALA A 29 47.49 -26.20 0.39
N CYS A 30 46.36 -25.97 1.06
CA CYS A 30 46.21 -26.16 2.49
C CYS A 30 46.66 -27.55 2.97
N LEU A 31 46.92 -27.70 4.27
CA LEU A 31 47.34 -29.00 4.82
C LEU A 31 46.29 -30.08 4.60
N GLU A 32 46.70 -31.22 4.04
CA GLU A 32 45.80 -32.30 3.61
C GLU A 32 44.90 -32.83 4.74
N HIS A 33 45.36 -32.84 6.00
CA HIS A 33 44.53 -33.26 7.12
C HIS A 33 43.46 -32.23 7.51
N GLU A 34 43.73 -30.92 7.36
CA GLU A 34 42.73 -29.86 7.55
C GLU A 34 41.70 -29.91 6.40
N ARG A 35 42.15 -30.16 5.16
CA ARG A 35 41.25 -30.40 4.01
C ARG A 35 40.28 -31.56 4.26
N ILE A 36 40.80 -32.71 4.73
CA ILE A 36 39.98 -33.89 5.06
C ILE A 36 38.99 -33.56 6.18
N ALA A 37 39.41 -32.82 7.21
CA ALA A 37 38.53 -32.41 8.31
C ALA A 37 37.41 -31.46 7.84
N LEU A 38 37.68 -30.56 6.89
CA LEU A 38 36.64 -29.70 6.29
C LEU A 38 35.61 -30.55 5.53
N LEU A 39 36.05 -31.52 4.73
CA LEU A 39 35.12 -32.41 4.03
C LEU A 39 34.26 -33.25 4.99
N GLN A 40 34.75 -33.55 6.21
CA GLN A 40 33.94 -34.19 7.26
C GLN A 40 32.88 -33.25 7.86
N LEU A 41 33.07 -31.93 7.81
CA LEU A 41 32.07 -30.95 8.25
C LEU A 41 30.96 -30.73 7.21
N LYS A 42 31.28 -30.87 5.92
CA LYS A 42 30.37 -30.58 4.79
C LYS A 42 28.96 -31.18 4.95
N PRO A 43 28.76 -32.45 5.36
CA PRO A 43 27.42 -33.03 5.50
C PRO A 43 26.51 -32.35 6.54
N PHE A 44 27.09 -31.65 7.52
CA PHE A 44 26.34 -30.99 8.59
C PHE A 44 25.91 -29.56 8.21
N PHE A 45 26.58 -28.96 7.22
CA PHE A 45 26.53 -27.54 6.91
C PHE A 45 26.30 -27.26 5.41
N ASN A 46 25.85 -28.23 4.59
CA ASN A 46 25.64 -28.03 3.15
C ASN A 46 24.16 -28.21 2.75
N HIS A 47 23.23 -27.47 3.37
CA HIS A 47 21.84 -27.44 2.89
C HIS A 47 21.75 -26.52 1.66
N TYR A 48 20.98 -26.91 0.65
CA TYR A 48 20.86 -26.18 -0.63
C TYR A 48 22.17 -25.95 -1.42
N ASP A 49 23.19 -26.79 -1.17
CA ASP A 49 24.46 -26.77 -1.88
C ASP A 49 25.29 -25.46 -1.70
N GLU A 50 25.16 -24.81 -0.53
CA GLU A 50 25.88 -23.57 -0.18
C GLU A 50 27.43 -23.70 -0.14
N LEU A 51 27.94 -24.93 0.01
CA LEU A 51 29.35 -25.32 0.03
C LEU A 51 29.72 -26.13 -1.24
N ALA A 52 29.07 -25.86 -2.38
CA ALA A 52 29.30 -26.57 -3.65
C ALA A 52 30.78 -26.57 -4.10
N ASP A 53 31.52 -25.53 -3.76
CA ASP A 53 32.93 -25.33 -4.15
C ASP A 53 33.94 -26.12 -3.30
N TRP A 54 33.49 -26.76 -2.21
CA TRP A 54 34.32 -27.64 -1.39
C TRP A 54 34.54 -28.97 -2.12
N ASP A 55 35.63 -29.05 -2.89
CA ASP A 55 35.93 -30.16 -3.81
C ASP A 55 36.60 -31.35 -3.11
N GLU A 56 36.08 -32.56 -3.36
CA GLU A 56 36.62 -33.82 -2.86
C GLU A 56 37.91 -34.25 -3.57
N VAL A 57 38.21 -33.67 -4.74
CA VAL A 57 39.42 -33.97 -5.52
C VAL A 57 40.68 -33.74 -4.69
N LYS A 58 41.54 -34.77 -4.65
CA LYS A 58 42.80 -34.74 -3.88
C LYS A 58 43.79 -33.74 -4.48
N GLY A 59 44.33 -32.86 -3.64
CA GLY A 59 45.31 -31.83 -4.03
C GLY A 59 44.71 -30.45 -4.36
N THR A 60 43.41 -30.27 -4.18
CA THR A 60 42.74 -28.96 -4.24
C THR A 60 43.19 -28.06 -3.09
N ASP A 61 43.40 -26.78 -3.36
CA ASP A 61 43.73 -25.79 -2.34
C ASP A 61 42.47 -25.35 -1.60
N CYS A 62 42.21 -25.92 -0.42
CA CYS A 62 41.05 -25.53 0.37
C CYS A 62 41.11 -24.08 0.86
N CYS A 63 42.26 -23.41 0.81
CA CYS A 63 42.34 -21.97 1.09
C CYS A 63 41.64 -21.10 0.03
N GLN A 64 41.23 -21.67 -1.11
CA GLN A 64 40.40 -21.00 -2.11
C GLN A 64 38.90 -21.25 -1.94
N TRP A 65 38.50 -22.13 -1.01
CA TRP A 65 37.08 -22.43 -0.79
C TRP A 65 36.38 -21.26 -0.08
N LYS A 66 35.12 -21.07 -0.43
CA LYS A 66 34.19 -20.13 0.19
C LYS A 66 34.13 -20.42 1.68
N GLY A 67 34.29 -19.35 2.47
CA GLY A 67 34.26 -19.40 3.93
C GLY A 67 35.56 -19.86 4.60
N ILE A 68 36.66 -20.01 3.86
CA ILE A 68 37.94 -20.48 4.38
C ILE A 68 39.01 -19.37 4.29
N GLU A 69 39.72 -19.11 5.39
CA GLU A 69 40.88 -18.22 5.40
C GLU A 69 42.10 -18.96 5.98
N CYS A 70 43.22 -18.92 5.25
CA CYS A 70 44.47 -19.52 5.67
C CYS A 70 45.57 -18.48 5.93
N ASN A 71 46.49 -18.82 6.82
CA ASN A 71 47.71 -18.03 7.02
C ASN A 71 48.61 -18.12 5.78
N THR A 72 49.04 -16.95 5.30
CA THR A 72 49.82 -16.80 4.06
C THR A 72 51.21 -17.45 4.10
N THR A 73 51.75 -17.70 5.30
CA THR A 73 53.12 -18.21 5.51
C THR A 73 53.16 -19.72 5.68
N ASN A 74 52.28 -20.29 6.53
CA ASN A 74 52.29 -21.72 6.87
C ASN A 74 51.09 -22.49 6.30
N ARG A 75 50.18 -21.83 5.58
CA ARG A 75 48.99 -22.41 4.91
C ARG A 75 48.03 -23.15 5.84
N ARG A 76 48.05 -22.83 7.13
CA ARG A 76 47.12 -23.34 8.14
C ARG A 76 45.81 -22.57 8.13
N LEU A 77 44.70 -23.25 8.42
CA LEU A 77 43.41 -22.62 8.60
C LEU A 77 43.41 -21.65 9.80
N VAL A 78 43.02 -20.40 9.57
CA VAL A 78 42.92 -19.36 10.61
C VAL A 78 41.50 -18.83 10.81
N ALA A 79 40.62 -18.91 9.81
CA ALA A 79 39.21 -18.60 9.97
C ALA A 79 38.32 -19.58 9.19
N LEU A 80 37.18 -19.92 9.79
CA LEU A 80 36.16 -20.78 9.19
C LEU A 80 34.79 -20.12 9.33
N THR A 81 34.12 -19.93 8.19
CA THR A 81 32.80 -19.33 8.08
C THR A 81 31.81 -20.34 7.51
N LEU A 82 30.82 -20.70 8.31
CA LEU A 82 29.74 -21.62 7.97
C LEU A 82 28.41 -20.95 8.32
N ASN A 83 28.20 -19.71 7.90
CA ASN A 83 27.03 -18.92 8.26
C ASN A 83 25.85 -19.21 7.34
N SER A 84 24.66 -19.38 7.92
CA SER A 84 23.42 -19.60 7.18
C SER A 84 23.53 -20.71 6.13
N THR A 85 24.28 -21.78 6.45
CA THR A 85 24.49 -22.89 5.53
C THR A 85 23.59 -24.11 5.86
N ARG A 86 22.78 -23.97 6.92
CA ARG A 86 21.74 -24.90 7.30
C ARG A 86 20.47 -24.16 7.70
N TYR A 87 19.41 -24.33 6.91
CA TYR A 87 18.08 -23.76 7.17
C TYR A 87 17.10 -24.85 7.62
N GLY A 88 16.31 -24.57 8.64
CA GLY A 88 15.23 -25.45 9.11
C GLY A 88 14.68 -25.04 10.48
N ASP A 89 13.39 -25.28 10.69
CA ASP A 89 12.71 -24.89 11.94
C ASP A 89 13.13 -25.75 13.13
N GLN A 90 13.57 -26.98 12.89
CA GLN A 90 14.00 -27.92 13.92
C GLN A 90 15.47 -27.71 14.30
N GLY A 91 15.69 -27.24 15.54
CA GLY A 91 17.04 -27.04 16.07
C GLY A 91 17.82 -28.34 16.24
N TRP A 92 19.15 -28.27 16.10
CA TRP A 92 20.04 -29.44 16.17
C TRP A 92 21.24 -29.26 17.11
N TYR A 93 21.86 -30.38 17.50
CA TYR A 93 22.96 -30.39 18.47
C TYR A 93 24.31 -30.53 17.76
N LEU A 94 25.19 -29.55 17.95
CA LEU A 94 26.51 -29.48 17.35
C LEU A 94 27.49 -30.45 18.03
N ASN A 95 28.25 -31.19 17.22
CA ASN A 95 29.48 -31.83 17.68
C ASN A 95 30.67 -30.88 17.47
N ALA A 96 31.05 -30.14 18.50
CA ALA A 96 32.14 -29.18 18.41
C ALA A 96 33.52 -29.86 18.29
N SER A 97 33.65 -31.15 18.64
CA SER A 97 34.93 -31.87 18.53
C SER A 97 35.41 -32.00 17.08
N LEU A 98 34.53 -31.81 16.10
CA LEU A 98 34.88 -31.83 14.67
C LEU A 98 35.83 -30.68 14.29
N PHE A 99 35.95 -29.64 15.10
CA PHE A 99 36.87 -28.53 14.87
C PHE A 99 38.29 -28.75 15.43
N LEU A 100 38.53 -29.84 16.19
CA LEU A 100 39.84 -30.14 16.77
C LEU A 100 41.02 -30.19 15.78
N PRO A 101 40.86 -30.64 14.52
CA PRO A 101 41.96 -30.68 13.55
C PRO A 101 42.54 -29.30 13.20
N PHE A 102 41.80 -28.21 13.41
CA PHE A 102 42.16 -26.86 12.97
C PHE A 102 42.97 -26.10 14.02
N VAL A 103 44.16 -26.61 14.36
CA VAL A 103 44.94 -26.17 15.56
C VAL A 103 45.28 -24.67 15.59
N GLU A 104 45.36 -23.99 14.43
CA GLU A 104 45.63 -22.54 14.35
C GLU A 104 44.36 -21.69 14.13
N LEU A 105 43.17 -22.28 14.25
CA LEU A 105 41.91 -21.58 14.06
C LEU A 105 41.78 -20.44 15.08
N LYS A 106 41.56 -19.23 14.57
CA LYS A 106 41.39 -18.01 15.36
C LYS A 106 39.96 -17.49 15.35
N ARG A 107 39.21 -17.74 14.27
CA ARG A 107 37.86 -17.20 14.09
C ARG A 107 36.91 -18.29 13.58
N LEU A 108 35.79 -18.46 14.27
CA LEU A 108 34.76 -19.42 13.92
C LEU A 108 33.40 -18.73 13.85
N TYR A 109 32.77 -18.76 12.67
CA TYR A 109 31.48 -18.14 12.39
C TYR A 109 30.43 -19.21 12.09
N LEU A 110 29.41 -19.29 12.94
CA LEU A 110 28.36 -20.31 12.93
C LEU A 110 26.95 -19.70 12.99
N GLN A 111 26.79 -18.43 12.64
CA GLN A 111 25.51 -17.74 12.73
C GLN A 111 24.46 -18.31 11.77
N GLY A 112 23.18 -18.27 12.15
CA GLY A 112 22.06 -18.60 11.24
C GLY A 112 21.87 -20.08 10.93
N ASN A 113 22.31 -21.00 11.80
CA ASN A 113 22.30 -22.45 11.51
C ASN A 113 21.28 -23.26 12.31
N ALA A 114 20.41 -22.62 13.10
CA ALA A 114 19.47 -23.29 14.00
C ALA A 114 20.12 -24.26 15.01
N ILE A 115 21.33 -23.95 15.50
CA ILE A 115 22.01 -24.76 16.53
C ILE A 115 21.28 -24.58 17.87
N ALA A 116 20.76 -25.67 18.45
CA ALA A 116 20.04 -25.65 19.73
C ALA A 116 20.94 -25.92 20.95
N GLY A 117 22.11 -26.54 20.74
CA GLY A 117 23.06 -26.86 21.79
C GLY A 117 24.22 -27.73 21.28
N CYS A 118 24.96 -28.36 22.18
CA CYS A 118 26.04 -29.29 21.83
C CYS A 118 25.71 -30.73 22.25
N ILE A 119 26.28 -31.70 21.54
CA ILE A 119 26.22 -33.11 21.94
C ILE A 119 26.96 -33.29 23.27
N GLN A 120 26.38 -34.06 24.19
CA GLN A 120 26.94 -34.29 25.52
C GLN A 120 28.40 -34.80 25.44
N ASN A 121 29.30 -34.18 26.21
CA ASN A 121 30.75 -34.43 26.24
C ASN A 121 31.50 -34.16 24.92
N GLN A 122 30.87 -33.49 23.96
CA GLN A 122 31.44 -33.12 22.66
C GLN A 122 31.21 -31.64 22.35
N GLY A 123 31.04 -30.80 23.38
CA GLY A 123 30.85 -29.37 23.23
C GLY A 123 32.16 -28.59 23.10
N PHE A 124 32.04 -27.27 23.11
CA PHE A 124 33.15 -26.32 23.04
C PHE A 124 34.20 -26.52 24.15
N GLU A 125 33.84 -27.14 25.28
CA GLU A 125 34.79 -27.46 26.34
C GLU A 125 35.93 -28.37 25.87
N LYS A 126 35.70 -29.18 24.83
CA LYS A 126 36.75 -30.03 24.20
C LYS A 126 37.76 -29.25 23.40
N LEU A 127 37.38 -28.08 22.89
CA LEU A 127 38.27 -27.24 22.10
C LEU A 127 39.26 -26.48 22.99
N SER A 128 38.96 -26.29 24.27
CA SER A 128 39.80 -25.52 25.22
C SER A 128 41.25 -26.03 25.30
N SER A 129 41.48 -27.34 25.24
CA SER A 129 42.83 -27.94 25.34
C SER A 129 43.62 -27.95 24.02
N ALA A 130 42.95 -27.78 22.87
CA ALA A 130 43.54 -27.97 21.55
C ALA A 130 43.57 -26.69 20.69
N LEU A 131 42.62 -25.77 20.91
CA LEU A 131 42.45 -24.52 20.18
C LEU A 131 42.74 -23.31 21.07
N GLY A 132 43.94 -23.25 21.63
CA GLY A 132 44.39 -22.10 22.42
C GLY A 132 44.53 -20.79 21.62
N SER A 133 44.34 -20.84 20.30
CA SER A 133 44.37 -19.70 19.38
C SER A 133 43.00 -19.10 19.06
N LEU A 134 41.89 -19.71 19.48
CA LEU A 134 40.55 -19.26 19.11
C LEU A 134 40.21 -17.95 19.83
N GLU A 135 40.11 -16.85 19.09
CA GLU A 135 39.89 -15.51 19.60
C GLU A 135 38.45 -15.01 19.34
N VAL A 136 37.80 -15.46 18.26
CA VAL A 136 36.46 -15.01 17.84
C VAL A 136 35.53 -16.21 17.67
N LEU A 137 34.39 -16.16 18.36
CA LEU A 137 33.31 -17.14 18.21
C LEU A 137 31.98 -16.41 18.01
N GLU A 138 31.38 -16.61 16.84
CA GLU A 138 30.11 -15.98 16.44
C GLU A 138 29.02 -17.05 16.32
N LEU A 139 28.06 -17.00 17.25
CA LEU A 139 26.99 -17.99 17.41
C LEU A 139 25.59 -17.34 17.33
N SER A 140 25.49 -16.12 16.79
CA SER A 140 24.20 -15.42 16.70
C SER A 140 23.19 -16.13 15.79
N GLU A 141 21.90 -15.78 15.90
CA GLU A 141 20.84 -16.33 15.04
C GLU A 141 20.76 -17.85 15.08
N ASN A 142 20.77 -18.41 16.29
CA ASN A 142 20.64 -19.84 16.54
C ASN A 142 19.51 -20.09 17.55
N GLN A 143 19.36 -21.32 18.04
CA GLN A 143 18.33 -21.71 19.01
C GLN A 143 18.94 -22.06 20.38
N LEU A 144 20.12 -21.51 20.70
CA LEU A 144 20.87 -21.82 21.92
C LEU A 144 20.11 -21.34 23.17
N ASN A 145 20.11 -22.15 24.21
CA ASN A 145 19.64 -21.78 25.54
C ASN A 145 20.80 -21.72 26.54
N ASP A 146 20.51 -21.35 27.78
CA ASP A 146 21.48 -21.17 28.87
C ASP A 146 22.47 -22.34 29.07
N SER A 147 22.10 -23.57 28.68
CA SER A 147 22.96 -24.75 28.85
C SER A 147 24.30 -24.66 28.09
N ILE A 148 24.36 -23.81 27.05
CA ILE A 148 25.58 -23.63 26.25
C ILE A 148 26.70 -22.95 27.03
N ILE A 149 26.37 -22.17 28.08
CA ILE A 149 27.32 -21.30 28.76
C ILE A 149 28.47 -22.09 29.42
N LEU A 150 28.15 -23.23 30.04
CA LEU A 150 29.18 -24.09 30.66
C LEU A 150 30.22 -24.53 29.64
N SER A 151 29.77 -24.92 28.45
CA SER A 151 30.62 -25.36 27.35
C SER A 151 31.53 -24.23 26.85
N LEU A 152 30.99 -23.01 26.73
CA LEU A 152 31.73 -21.84 26.25
C LEU A 152 32.73 -21.30 27.28
N SER A 153 32.43 -21.43 28.58
CA SER A 153 33.24 -20.85 29.66
C SER A 153 34.67 -21.38 29.77
N GLU A 154 34.96 -22.51 29.13
CA GLU A 154 36.30 -23.13 29.09
C GLU A 154 37.22 -22.53 28.00
N LEU A 155 36.67 -21.74 27.06
CA LEU A 155 37.43 -21.15 25.95
C LEU A 155 38.14 -19.85 26.35
N THR A 156 39.08 -19.94 27.28
CA THR A 156 39.76 -18.77 27.90
C THR A 156 40.57 -17.89 26.93
N SER A 157 40.84 -18.35 25.70
CA SER A 157 41.49 -17.57 24.63
C SER A 157 40.55 -16.56 23.94
N LEU A 158 39.24 -16.67 24.13
CA LEU A 158 38.26 -15.81 23.45
C LEU A 158 38.42 -14.34 23.82
N ARG A 159 38.32 -13.49 22.78
CA ARG A 159 38.29 -12.03 22.84
C ARG A 159 36.98 -11.45 22.31
N TYR A 160 36.28 -12.19 21.45
CA TYR A 160 34.96 -11.85 20.95
C TYR A 160 34.03 -13.07 21.06
N LEU A 161 32.87 -12.86 21.68
CA LEU A 161 31.79 -13.83 21.74
C LEU A 161 30.47 -13.14 21.43
N SER A 162 29.71 -13.67 20.48
CA SER A 162 28.34 -13.22 20.23
C SER A 162 27.37 -14.40 20.32
N LEU A 163 26.32 -14.20 21.09
CA LEU A 163 25.18 -15.09 21.30
C LEU A 163 23.86 -14.35 21.01
N ALA A 164 23.89 -13.33 20.15
CA ALA A 164 22.71 -12.54 19.84
C ALA A 164 21.65 -13.38 19.11
N PHE A 165 20.36 -13.01 19.16
CA PHE A 165 19.27 -13.76 18.51
C PHE A 165 19.30 -15.26 18.85
N ASN A 166 19.21 -15.57 20.14
CA ASN A 166 19.13 -16.94 20.66
C ASN A 166 17.96 -17.02 21.68
N ARG A 167 17.87 -18.12 22.43
CA ARG A 167 16.84 -18.37 23.45
C ARG A 167 17.44 -18.36 24.85
N LEU A 168 18.34 -17.41 25.13
CA LEU A 168 18.94 -17.25 26.46
C LEU A 168 17.96 -16.52 27.37
N GLU A 169 17.76 -17.06 28.57
CA GLU A 169 16.86 -16.49 29.58
C GLU A 169 17.63 -16.04 30.83
N GLY A 170 18.75 -16.70 31.14
CA GLY A 170 19.56 -16.39 32.32
C GLY A 170 19.01 -16.93 33.64
N VAL A 171 18.04 -17.86 33.60
CA VAL A 171 17.29 -18.36 34.77
C VAL A 171 17.36 -19.89 34.98
N SER A 172 17.89 -20.65 34.03
CA SER A 172 17.84 -22.12 34.07
C SER A 172 18.52 -22.75 35.30
N ARG A 173 19.67 -22.23 35.74
CA ARG A 173 20.34 -22.56 37.02
C ARG A 173 21.06 -21.35 37.60
N PRO A 174 20.93 -21.06 38.92
CA PRO A 174 21.67 -19.97 39.54
C PRO A 174 23.18 -20.20 39.38
N ASN A 175 23.88 -19.23 38.79
CA ASN A 175 25.35 -19.16 38.59
C ASN A 175 25.95 -19.77 37.31
N ASP A 176 25.16 -20.33 36.38
CA ASP A 176 25.73 -20.85 35.12
C ASP A 176 26.31 -19.70 34.26
N PHE A 177 25.58 -18.58 34.13
CA PHE A 177 26.09 -17.37 33.46
C PHE A 177 27.31 -16.74 34.14
N GLN A 178 27.48 -16.93 35.44
CA GLN A 178 28.66 -16.44 36.17
C GLN A 178 29.95 -17.14 35.71
N GLN A 179 29.85 -18.34 35.12
CA GLN A 179 31.02 -19.06 34.60
C GLN A 179 31.68 -18.32 33.42
N LEU A 180 30.97 -17.43 32.72
CA LEU A 180 31.58 -16.57 31.69
C LEU A 180 32.71 -15.69 32.25
N SER A 181 32.74 -15.43 33.56
CA SER A 181 33.87 -14.73 34.21
C SER A 181 35.22 -15.43 34.08
N ARG A 182 35.24 -16.74 33.72
CA ARG A 182 36.47 -17.48 33.37
C ARG A 182 37.13 -16.96 32.08
N LEU A 183 36.38 -16.28 31.22
CA LEU A 183 36.86 -15.73 29.96
C LEU A 183 37.60 -14.41 30.19
N VAL A 184 38.76 -14.48 30.85
CA VAL A 184 39.54 -13.32 31.32
C VAL A 184 40.10 -12.42 30.20
N ASN A 185 40.08 -12.88 28.95
CA ASN A 185 40.56 -12.14 27.78
C ASN A 185 39.40 -11.56 26.95
N LEU A 186 38.15 -11.77 27.34
CA LEU A 186 36.99 -11.40 26.54
C LEU A 186 36.83 -9.88 26.50
N GLU A 187 36.88 -9.30 25.30
CA GLU A 187 36.77 -7.86 25.08
C GLU A 187 35.40 -7.46 24.53
N THR A 188 34.76 -8.32 23.75
CA THR A 188 33.42 -8.08 23.17
C THR A 188 32.47 -9.21 23.55
N LEU A 189 31.31 -8.84 24.09
CA LEU A 189 30.23 -9.76 24.41
C LEU A 189 28.90 -9.20 23.90
N TYR A 190 28.28 -9.89 22.94
CA TYR A 190 26.96 -9.53 22.43
C TYR A 190 25.92 -10.56 22.83
N LEU A 191 24.87 -10.08 23.50
CA LEU A 191 23.76 -10.87 24.05
C LEU A 191 22.40 -10.32 23.58
N SER A 192 22.40 -9.54 22.50
CA SER A 192 21.22 -8.83 21.98
C SER A 192 20.12 -9.82 21.55
N TRP A 193 18.85 -9.41 21.55
CA TRP A 193 17.73 -10.23 21.07
C TRP A 193 17.65 -11.60 21.76
N ASN A 194 17.63 -11.58 23.09
CA ASN A 194 17.41 -12.73 23.96
C ASN A 194 16.30 -12.38 24.96
N SER A 195 16.07 -13.24 25.96
CA SER A 195 15.08 -13.01 27.04
C SER A 195 15.75 -12.76 28.39
N LEU A 196 16.90 -12.09 28.41
CA LEU A 196 17.69 -11.86 29.62
C LEU A 196 17.04 -10.78 30.50
N THR A 197 16.99 -11.03 31.81
CA THR A 197 16.51 -10.08 32.82
C THR A 197 17.67 -9.30 33.47
N ASN A 198 17.37 -8.42 34.43
CA ASN A 198 18.36 -7.60 35.15
C ASN A 198 19.50 -8.41 35.82
N ASP A 199 19.28 -9.68 36.16
CA ASP A 199 20.26 -10.53 36.83
C ASP A 199 21.54 -10.75 36.00
N ILE A 200 21.44 -10.63 34.67
CA ILE A 200 22.59 -10.78 33.77
C ILE A 200 23.72 -9.82 34.13
N LEU A 201 23.39 -8.60 34.58
CA LEU A 201 24.37 -7.57 34.95
C LEU A 201 25.25 -7.99 36.12
N PHE A 202 24.72 -8.80 37.05
CA PHE A 202 25.50 -9.38 38.13
C PHE A 202 26.40 -10.51 37.61
N HIS A 203 25.86 -11.40 36.78
CA HIS A 203 26.60 -12.56 36.28
C HIS A 203 27.82 -12.20 35.43
N ILE A 204 27.72 -11.16 34.59
CA ILE A 204 28.82 -10.72 33.72
C ILE A 204 29.81 -9.77 34.42
N SER A 205 29.53 -9.34 35.65
CA SER A 205 30.34 -8.34 36.37
C SER A 205 31.79 -8.78 36.63
N GLY A 206 32.07 -10.09 36.60
CA GLY A 206 33.42 -10.65 36.76
C GLY A 206 34.31 -10.51 35.52
N ILE A 207 33.75 -10.15 34.35
CA ILE A 207 34.48 -10.09 33.08
C ILE A 207 35.14 -8.72 32.91
N SER A 208 36.13 -8.41 33.76
CA SER A 208 36.77 -7.09 33.83
C SER A 208 37.51 -6.64 32.55
N SER A 209 37.77 -7.56 31.60
CA SER A 209 38.39 -7.30 30.31
C SER A 209 37.45 -6.66 29.28
N LEU A 210 36.13 -6.67 29.50
CA LEU A 210 35.15 -6.21 28.53
C LEU A 210 35.35 -4.74 28.13
N LYS A 211 35.29 -4.51 26.82
CA LYS A 211 35.30 -3.20 26.16
C LYS A 211 33.97 -2.92 25.47
N ASN A 212 33.31 -3.93 24.91
CA ASN A 212 32.05 -3.79 24.19
C ASN A 212 31.02 -4.76 24.76
N LEU A 213 29.85 -4.24 25.13
CA LEU A 213 28.72 -5.03 25.64
C LEU A 213 27.43 -4.57 24.96
N SER A 214 26.68 -5.50 24.36
CA SER A 214 25.30 -5.23 23.91
C SER A 214 24.32 -6.19 24.58
N LEU A 215 23.29 -5.62 25.18
CA LEU A 215 22.13 -6.25 25.78
C LEU A 215 20.83 -5.74 25.12
N ARG A 216 20.94 -5.24 23.89
CA ARG A 216 19.81 -4.73 23.11
C ARG A 216 18.66 -5.74 23.00
N SER A 217 17.42 -5.27 23.00
CA SER A 217 16.23 -6.12 22.78
C SER A 217 16.19 -7.32 23.74
N ASN A 218 16.24 -7.05 25.04
CA ASN A 218 16.10 -8.04 26.11
C ASN A 218 14.95 -7.64 27.04
N LEU A 219 14.88 -8.26 28.22
CA LEU A 219 13.86 -8.01 29.24
C LEU A 219 14.42 -7.25 30.45
N LEU A 220 15.43 -6.39 30.24
CA LEU A 220 15.92 -5.52 31.31
C LEU A 220 14.85 -4.48 31.62
N GLU A 221 14.50 -4.27 32.89
CA GLU A 221 13.38 -3.42 33.25
C GLU A 221 13.57 -2.61 34.53
N GLY A 222 12.76 -1.55 34.65
CA GLY A 222 12.74 -0.70 35.82
C GLY A 222 14.05 0.05 36.01
N LYS A 223 14.36 0.35 37.27
CA LYS A 223 15.62 1.00 37.62
C LYS A 223 16.67 -0.10 37.84
N LEU A 224 17.82 -0.01 37.17
CA LEU A 224 18.87 -1.04 37.18
C LEU A 224 19.63 -1.14 38.52
N PHE A 225 18.97 -0.99 39.67
CA PHE A 225 19.53 -0.89 41.03
C PHE A 225 20.42 -2.07 41.50
N HIS A 226 20.60 -3.10 40.68
CA HIS A 226 21.61 -4.14 40.86
C HIS A 226 22.92 -3.90 40.09
N ALA A 227 23.08 -2.74 39.45
CA ALA A 227 24.23 -2.35 38.63
C ALA A 227 25.54 -2.07 39.41
N GLN A 228 25.69 -2.59 40.64
CA GLN A 228 27.04 -2.82 41.19
C GLN A 228 27.88 -3.64 40.19
N GLY A 229 27.22 -4.56 39.46
CA GLY A 229 27.87 -5.36 38.44
C GLY A 229 28.44 -4.56 37.25
N LEU A 230 27.70 -3.58 36.71
CA LEU A 230 28.17 -2.75 35.58
C LEU A 230 29.36 -1.88 35.99
N ASN A 231 29.37 -1.30 37.19
CA ASN A 231 30.48 -0.49 37.67
C ASN A 231 31.80 -1.26 37.78
N ASN A 232 31.78 -2.59 37.85
CA ASN A 232 32.98 -3.41 37.83
C ASN A 232 33.61 -3.53 36.43
N LEU A 233 32.86 -3.24 35.36
CA LEU A 233 33.32 -3.30 33.97
C LEU A 233 34.07 -2.02 33.58
N THR A 234 35.12 -1.69 34.34
CA THR A 234 35.84 -0.40 34.25
C THR A 234 36.57 -0.16 32.92
N ASN A 235 36.70 -1.19 32.07
CA ASN A 235 37.31 -1.11 30.73
C ASN A 235 36.31 -0.86 29.60
N LEU A 236 35.01 -0.80 29.91
CA LEU A 236 33.95 -0.67 28.92
C LEU A 236 34.05 0.66 28.15
N LYS A 237 33.94 0.57 26.83
CA LYS A 237 33.98 1.65 25.84
C LYS A 237 32.66 1.79 25.08
N TYR A 238 31.97 0.68 24.84
CA TYR A 238 30.67 0.62 24.17
C TYR A 238 29.68 -0.15 25.04
N LEU A 239 28.54 0.47 25.34
CA LEU A 239 27.43 -0.16 26.04
C LEU A 239 26.13 0.11 25.29
N ASP A 240 25.46 -0.97 24.89
CA ASP A 240 24.17 -0.92 24.19
C ASP A 240 23.08 -1.60 25.03
N LEU A 241 22.10 -0.81 25.44
CA LEU A 241 20.92 -1.20 26.22
C LEU A 241 19.62 -0.90 25.46
N ASN A 242 19.69 -0.70 24.13
CA ASN A 242 18.56 -0.34 23.28
C ASN A 242 17.37 -1.31 23.42
N SER A 243 16.14 -0.84 23.24
CA SER A 243 14.90 -1.66 23.20
C SER A 243 14.74 -2.57 24.41
N ASN A 244 14.81 -2.00 25.61
CA ASN A 244 14.50 -2.68 26.87
C ASN A 244 13.34 -1.92 27.58
N LYS A 245 13.13 -2.16 28.87
CA LYS A 245 12.11 -1.46 29.70
C LYS A 245 12.75 -0.67 30.84
N ILE A 246 13.94 -0.13 30.61
CA ILE A 246 14.74 0.54 31.65
C ILE A 246 14.19 1.95 31.90
N GLU A 247 13.95 2.28 33.17
CA GLU A 247 13.47 3.59 33.61
C GLU A 247 14.61 4.51 34.10
N SER A 248 15.69 3.93 34.63
CA SER A 248 16.87 4.66 35.12
C SER A 248 18.09 3.76 35.28
N ILE A 249 19.27 4.34 35.07
CA ILE A 249 20.57 3.73 35.35
C ILE A 249 21.24 4.29 36.64
N SER A 250 20.50 5.04 37.46
CA SER A 250 20.99 5.64 38.73
C SER A 250 20.67 4.78 39.97
N ASN A 251 21.47 4.89 41.04
CA ASN A 251 21.23 4.18 42.32
C ASN A 251 20.31 4.96 43.28
N GLN A 252 19.57 4.27 44.17
CA GLN A 252 18.65 4.90 45.15
C GLN A 252 19.34 5.88 46.12
N ASP A 253 20.63 5.69 46.39
CA ASP A 253 21.43 6.56 47.26
C ASP A 253 22.01 7.80 46.53
N GLY A 254 21.69 8.00 45.25
CA GLY A 254 22.28 9.02 44.40
C GLY A 254 23.69 8.69 43.91
N THR A 255 24.17 7.45 44.08
CA THR A 255 25.46 7.01 43.53
C THR A 255 25.34 6.73 42.02
N GLN A 256 26.19 7.37 41.22
CA GLN A 256 26.13 7.36 39.75
C GLN A 256 26.91 6.19 39.16
N LEU A 257 26.57 5.80 37.92
CA LEU A 257 27.36 4.88 37.09
C LEU A 257 28.76 5.48 36.85
N ARG A 258 29.85 4.73 37.13
CA ARG A 258 31.24 5.23 37.06
C ARG A 258 32.05 4.48 35.99
N LEU A 259 31.65 4.61 34.73
CA LEU A 259 32.38 4.03 33.60
C LEU A 259 33.21 5.11 32.90
N THR A 260 34.36 5.45 33.50
CA THR A 260 35.17 6.59 33.04
C THR A 260 35.81 6.39 31.67
N LYS A 261 35.83 5.17 31.11
CA LYS A 261 36.33 4.86 29.76
C LYS A 261 35.23 4.72 28.71
N LEU A 262 33.96 4.85 29.10
CA LEU A 262 32.82 4.68 28.19
C LEU A 262 32.83 5.80 27.15
N GLU A 263 32.87 5.42 25.87
CA GLU A 263 32.91 6.34 24.73
C GLU A 263 31.55 6.40 24.02
N GLN A 264 30.77 5.32 24.06
CA GLN A 264 29.45 5.24 23.41
C GLN A 264 28.45 4.53 24.33
N LEU A 265 27.26 5.11 24.43
CA LEU A 265 26.14 4.60 25.21
C LEU A 265 24.84 4.72 24.43
N ASP A 266 24.15 3.61 24.24
CA ASP A 266 22.83 3.55 23.62
C ASP A 266 21.78 3.12 24.67
N LEU A 267 20.84 4.02 24.95
CA LEU A 267 19.70 3.85 25.86
C LEU A 267 18.37 3.95 25.12
N SER A 268 18.37 3.93 23.80
CA SER A 268 17.17 4.19 23.01
C SER A 268 16.10 3.11 23.14
N GLY A 269 14.83 3.44 22.91
CA GLY A 269 13.74 2.47 23.02
C GLY A 269 13.52 1.93 24.44
N ASN A 270 13.62 2.80 25.45
CA ASN A 270 13.43 2.47 26.87
C ASN A 270 12.34 3.36 27.50
N LEU A 271 12.27 3.42 28.83
CA LEU A 271 11.24 4.15 29.60
C LEU A 271 11.82 5.32 30.42
N PHE A 272 12.91 5.93 29.95
CA PHE A 272 13.53 7.05 30.66
C PHE A 272 12.61 8.28 30.64
N ARG A 273 12.26 8.78 31.84
CA ARG A 273 11.41 9.96 32.07
C ARG A 273 12.12 11.16 32.68
N ASP A 274 13.31 10.95 33.24
CA ASP A 274 14.04 11.98 33.99
C ASP A 274 14.63 13.03 33.05
N ASN A 275 14.02 14.22 33.03
CA ASN A 275 14.47 15.36 32.25
C ASN A 275 15.67 16.11 32.85
N THR A 276 16.14 15.71 34.02
CA THR A 276 17.32 16.31 34.67
C THR A 276 18.63 15.68 34.21
N CYS A 277 18.59 14.53 33.52
CA CYS A 277 19.77 13.83 33.01
C CYS A 277 20.86 13.62 34.08
N SER A 278 20.44 13.44 35.34
CA SER A 278 21.30 13.50 36.54
C SER A 278 22.34 12.37 36.64
N PHE A 279 22.20 11.33 35.82
CA PHE A 279 23.00 10.12 35.85
C PHE A 279 24.29 10.15 35.02
N PHE A 280 24.53 11.21 34.22
CA PHE A 280 25.68 11.30 33.32
C PHE A 280 27.00 11.79 33.93
N GLU A 281 26.98 12.34 35.15
CA GLU A 281 28.19 12.96 35.75
C GLU A 281 29.36 11.98 35.94
N GLY A 282 29.10 10.66 35.95
CA GLY A 282 30.14 9.62 36.06
C GLY A 282 30.71 9.10 34.73
N LEU A 283 30.35 9.71 33.58
CA LEU A 283 30.72 9.25 32.23
C LEU A 283 31.51 10.30 31.41
N PRO A 284 32.67 10.81 31.89
CA PRO A 284 33.37 11.95 31.30
C PRO A 284 33.96 11.71 29.89
N SER A 285 34.17 10.46 29.50
CA SER A 285 34.77 10.09 28.20
C SER A 285 33.74 9.91 27.07
N LEU A 286 32.44 10.11 27.36
CA LEU A 286 31.37 9.81 26.43
C LEU A 286 31.45 10.73 25.19
N LYS A 287 31.47 10.12 24.01
CA LYS A 287 31.52 10.77 22.69
C LYS A 287 30.19 10.65 21.95
N SER A 288 29.44 9.58 22.18
CA SER A 288 28.11 9.36 21.57
C SER A 288 27.13 8.92 22.64
N LEU A 289 25.97 9.58 22.66
CA LEU A 289 24.86 9.23 23.52
C LEU A 289 23.58 9.15 22.68
N ASP A 290 22.91 8.00 22.71
CA ASP A 290 21.58 7.83 22.14
C ASP A 290 20.55 7.60 23.24
N MET A 291 19.56 8.46 23.33
CA MET A 291 18.37 8.30 24.19
C MET A 291 17.08 8.47 23.39
N SER A 292 17.12 8.13 22.10
CA SER A 292 15.94 8.17 21.24
C SER A 292 14.81 7.26 21.73
N SER A 293 13.57 7.53 21.30
CA SER A 293 12.42 6.66 21.55
C SER A 293 12.25 6.33 23.05
N ASN A 294 12.29 7.35 23.89
CA ASN A 294 12.08 7.27 25.33
C ASN A 294 10.86 8.15 25.73
N ASP A 295 10.65 8.36 27.03
CA ASP A 295 9.52 9.14 27.58
C ASP A 295 10.00 10.44 28.25
N LEU A 296 11.08 11.04 27.71
CA LEU A 296 11.62 12.31 28.20
C LEU A 296 10.65 13.42 27.86
N HIS A 297 10.12 14.11 28.87
CA HIS A 297 9.08 15.12 28.69
C HIS A 297 9.41 16.45 29.40
N GLY A 298 8.72 17.50 29.00
CA GLY A 298 8.88 18.84 29.55
C GLY A 298 10.21 19.49 29.14
N SER A 299 10.80 20.27 30.04
CA SER A 299 12.06 20.98 29.76
C SER A 299 13.27 20.14 30.15
N LEU A 300 14.16 19.87 29.18
CA LEU A 300 15.40 19.13 29.42
C LEU A 300 16.47 20.06 30.02
N ASP A 301 16.98 19.73 31.22
CA ASP A 301 18.07 20.50 31.84
C ASP A 301 19.43 20.11 31.26
N ILE A 302 19.82 20.83 30.22
CA ILE A 302 21.10 20.64 29.51
C ILE A 302 22.32 21.06 30.35
N LYS A 303 22.15 21.73 31.50
CA LYS A 303 23.28 22.10 32.38
C LYS A 303 23.99 20.86 32.91
N LYS A 304 23.28 19.77 33.16
CA LYS A 304 23.88 18.52 33.63
C LYS A 304 24.62 17.77 32.53
N LEU A 305 24.17 17.91 31.28
CA LEU A 305 24.90 17.41 30.10
C LEU A 305 26.21 18.18 29.86
N SER A 306 26.35 19.42 30.35
CA SER A 306 27.56 20.24 30.18
C SER A 306 28.85 19.62 30.75
N ASN A 307 28.73 18.60 31.60
CA ASN A 307 29.86 17.83 32.12
C ASN A 307 30.41 16.81 31.10
N LEU A 308 29.66 16.48 30.05
CA LEU A 308 30.08 15.57 28.98
C LEU A 308 30.90 16.30 27.91
N THR A 309 32.01 16.91 28.30
CA THR A 309 32.81 17.79 27.42
C THR A 309 33.40 17.09 26.17
N SER A 310 33.42 15.76 26.17
CA SER A 310 33.91 14.92 25.05
C SER A 310 32.79 14.55 24.05
N LEU A 311 31.54 14.94 24.33
CA LEU A 311 30.37 14.50 23.56
C LEU A 311 30.37 15.14 22.17
N LYS A 312 30.27 14.29 21.15
CA LYS A 312 30.23 14.67 19.73
C LYS A 312 28.88 14.41 19.09
N LYS A 313 28.17 13.36 19.53
CA LYS A 313 26.87 12.98 19.00
C LYS A 313 25.87 12.83 20.13
N LEU A 314 24.71 13.46 19.98
CA LEU A 314 23.58 13.35 20.90
C LEU A 314 22.30 13.10 20.11
N ASN A 315 21.69 11.94 20.31
CA ASN A 315 20.41 11.59 19.72
C ASN A 315 19.32 11.56 20.81
N LEU A 316 18.28 12.36 20.62
CA LEU A 316 17.13 12.55 21.50
C LEU A 316 15.81 12.45 20.72
N ASN A 317 15.82 11.86 19.52
CA ASN A 317 14.63 11.83 18.69
C ASN A 317 13.50 10.97 19.30
N PHE A 318 12.26 11.18 18.83
CA PHE A 318 11.06 10.46 19.29
C PHE A 318 10.90 10.45 20.82
N ASN A 319 10.94 11.63 21.42
CA ASN A 319 10.65 11.86 22.84
C ASN A 319 9.49 12.88 22.95
N GLN A 320 9.26 13.46 24.13
CA GLN A 320 8.22 14.47 24.40
C GLN A 320 8.83 15.79 24.91
N ILE A 321 10.05 16.13 24.46
CA ILE A 321 10.79 17.30 24.95
C ILE A 321 10.15 18.58 24.40
N GLU A 322 9.78 19.50 25.29
CA GLU A 322 9.12 20.76 24.95
C GLU A 322 10.11 21.93 24.81
N SER A 323 11.20 21.92 25.58
CA SER A 323 12.22 22.96 25.54
C SER A 323 13.56 22.46 26.10
N LEU A 324 14.63 23.19 25.77
CA LEU A 324 15.97 22.97 26.31
C LEU A 324 16.31 24.16 27.22
N GLN A 325 16.17 24.02 28.55
CA GLN A 325 16.45 25.12 29.49
C GLN A 325 17.76 24.90 30.24
N SER A 326 18.44 26.01 30.56
CA SER A 326 19.44 26.03 31.64
C SER A 326 18.78 26.61 32.90
N SER A 327 18.67 25.81 33.96
CA SER A 327 18.07 26.28 35.21
C SER A 327 18.87 27.46 35.81
N LYS A 328 18.29 28.67 35.73
CA LYS A 328 18.84 29.99 36.12
C LYS A 328 19.89 30.58 35.16
N ASP A 329 19.34 31.34 34.21
CA ASP A 329 19.87 32.53 33.53
C ASP A 329 21.31 32.98 33.89
N ASP A 330 22.27 32.55 33.08
CA ASP A 330 23.47 33.33 32.77
C ASP A 330 24.05 33.08 31.36
N GLY A 331 23.50 32.16 30.56
CA GLY A 331 23.96 31.90 29.18
C GLY A 331 25.40 31.40 29.04
N THR A 332 26.15 31.23 30.15
CA THR A 332 27.58 30.90 30.13
C THR A 332 27.86 29.39 30.10
N ASN A 333 26.92 28.56 30.54
CA ASN A 333 27.16 27.13 30.79
C ASN A 333 27.01 26.21 29.56
N LEU A 334 26.27 26.64 28.53
CA LEU A 334 26.14 25.92 27.24
C LEU A 334 27.44 25.91 26.44
N GLN A 335 28.36 26.84 26.73
CA GLN A 335 29.67 26.95 26.10
C GLN A 335 30.64 25.79 26.46
N LYS A 336 30.21 24.77 27.21
CA LYS A 336 31.06 23.62 27.59
C LYS A 336 30.96 22.42 26.64
N LEU A 337 29.84 22.24 25.94
CA LEU A 337 29.66 21.17 24.93
C LEU A 337 30.25 21.60 23.57
N THR A 338 31.47 22.14 23.60
CA THR A 338 32.13 22.67 22.41
C THR A 338 32.48 21.59 21.40
N GLN A 339 32.50 20.32 21.76
CA GLN A 339 32.81 19.23 20.83
C GLN A 339 31.58 18.63 20.13
N LEU A 340 30.36 19.11 20.44
CA LEU A 340 29.15 18.56 19.83
C LEU A 340 29.10 18.87 18.33
N GLU A 341 29.05 17.82 17.51
CA GLU A 341 29.06 17.87 16.05
C GLU A 341 27.69 17.47 15.46
N GLU A 342 26.95 16.57 16.11
CA GLU A 342 25.65 16.06 15.63
C GLU A 342 24.62 16.09 16.77
N LEU A 343 23.46 16.68 16.50
CA LEU A 343 22.33 16.75 17.42
C LEU A 343 21.04 16.36 16.71
N ASN A 344 20.39 15.30 17.17
CA ASN A 344 19.09 14.86 16.64
C ASN A 344 18.00 15.06 17.70
N LEU A 345 17.02 15.89 17.38
CA LEU A 345 15.85 16.27 18.19
C LEU A 345 14.53 15.98 17.45
N ASN A 346 14.58 15.19 16.38
CA ASN A 346 13.41 14.84 15.57
C ASN A 346 12.27 14.24 16.41
N GLY A 347 11.00 14.52 16.11
CA GLY A 347 9.89 13.84 16.77
C GLY A 347 9.74 14.22 18.25
N ASN A 348 9.80 15.52 18.55
CA ASN A 348 9.63 16.08 19.90
C ASN A 348 8.51 17.16 19.88
N LEU A 349 8.38 17.94 20.96
CA LEU A 349 7.37 19.00 21.11
C LEU A 349 8.01 20.40 21.13
N LEU A 350 9.16 20.58 20.47
CA LEU A 350 9.93 21.82 20.52
C LEU A 350 9.24 22.94 19.74
N ASN A 351 9.27 24.15 20.30
CA ASN A 351 8.84 25.39 19.63
C ASN A 351 10.06 26.27 19.25
N ASN A 352 9.81 27.42 18.63
CA ASN A 352 10.87 28.31 18.11
C ASN A 352 11.89 28.79 19.16
N SER A 353 11.59 28.74 20.46
CA SER A 353 12.56 29.09 21.51
C SER A 353 13.79 28.16 21.54
N VAL A 354 13.73 27.02 20.85
CA VAL A 354 14.84 26.09 20.70
C VAL A 354 16.08 26.76 20.07
N PHE A 355 15.93 27.66 19.09
CA PHE A 355 17.08 28.28 18.42
C PHE A 355 17.92 29.12 19.37
N ALA A 356 17.27 29.91 20.25
CA ALA A 356 17.95 30.65 21.31
C ALA A 356 18.69 29.73 22.28
N SER A 357 18.11 28.57 22.57
CA SER A 357 18.68 27.55 23.47
C SER A 357 19.87 26.83 22.85
N LEU A 358 19.93 26.74 21.52
CA LEU A 358 21.00 26.08 20.77
C LEU A 358 22.17 27.02 20.40
N ASN A 359 22.06 28.33 20.64
CA ASN A 359 23.05 29.37 20.29
C ASN A 359 24.47 29.12 20.88
N GLY A 360 24.66 28.16 21.78
CA GLY A 360 25.97 27.77 22.34
C GLY A 360 26.76 26.71 21.54
N PHE A 361 26.16 26.03 20.55
CA PHE A 361 26.78 24.88 19.86
C PHE A 361 27.54 25.28 18.58
N SER A 362 28.63 26.03 18.72
CA SER A 362 29.35 26.62 17.58
C SER A 362 30.04 25.62 16.63
N ASN A 363 30.25 24.37 17.06
CA ASN A 363 30.88 23.31 16.26
C ASN A 363 29.87 22.32 15.65
N LEU A 364 28.58 22.57 15.83
CA LEU A 364 27.52 21.72 15.30
C LEU A 364 27.59 21.68 13.77
N LYS A 365 27.60 20.47 13.22
CA LYS A 365 27.66 20.17 11.78
C LYS A 365 26.35 19.61 11.26
N SER A 366 25.62 18.84 12.06
CA SER A 366 24.32 18.28 11.70
C SER A 366 23.30 18.54 12.80
N LEU A 367 22.13 19.06 12.41
CA LEU A 367 21.00 19.33 13.28
C LEU A 367 19.72 18.79 12.63
N ASP A 368 19.05 17.86 13.29
CA ASP A 368 17.71 17.41 12.91
C ASP A 368 16.69 17.85 13.97
N ILE A 369 15.77 18.73 13.58
CA ILE A 369 14.67 19.28 14.39
C ILE A 369 13.33 19.06 13.66
N SER A 370 13.26 18.04 12.81
CA SER A 370 12.06 17.67 12.06
C SER A 370 10.99 17.09 12.99
N HIS A 371 9.73 17.01 12.56
CA HIS A 371 8.62 16.46 13.37
C HIS A 371 8.51 17.13 14.76
N ASN A 372 8.45 18.45 14.80
CA ASN A 372 8.33 19.25 16.03
C ASN A 372 7.15 20.25 15.91
N GLN A 373 7.07 21.22 16.82
CA GLN A 373 6.02 22.25 16.87
C GLN A 373 6.56 23.64 16.50
N LEU A 374 7.55 23.72 15.62
CA LEU A 374 8.06 25.00 15.12
C LEU A 374 6.96 25.68 14.29
N THR A 375 6.64 26.94 14.57
CA THR A 375 5.48 27.65 14.02
C THR A 375 5.84 29.07 13.59
N GLY A 376 5.03 29.70 12.72
CA GLY A 376 5.25 31.10 12.34
C GLY A 376 6.50 31.27 11.47
N SER A 377 7.21 32.38 11.63
CA SER A 377 8.33 32.76 10.76
C SER A 377 9.67 32.18 11.22
N LEU A 378 10.48 31.71 10.27
CA LEU A 378 11.88 31.38 10.49
C LEU A 378 12.74 32.64 10.30
N ASP A 379 13.27 33.19 11.39
CA ASP A 379 14.24 34.30 11.30
C ASP A 379 15.62 33.76 10.93
N MET A 380 16.15 34.22 9.80
CA MET A 380 17.48 33.79 9.33
C MET A 380 18.59 34.18 10.31
N LYS A 381 18.41 35.20 11.16
CA LYS A 381 19.38 35.53 12.23
C LYS A 381 19.48 34.47 13.30
N ASP A 382 18.39 33.77 13.60
CA ASP A 382 18.41 32.69 14.59
C ASP A 382 19.34 31.55 14.14
N LEU A 383 19.54 31.44 12.82
CA LEU A 383 20.44 30.45 12.23
C LEU A 383 21.89 30.91 12.10
N ASP A 384 22.19 32.22 12.18
CA ASP A 384 23.55 32.76 12.04
C ASP A 384 24.51 32.20 13.13
N ALA A 385 23.97 31.79 14.27
CA ALA A 385 24.71 31.11 15.34
C ALA A 385 25.36 29.78 14.89
N PHE A 386 24.80 29.11 13.88
CA PHE A 386 25.23 27.79 13.40
C PHE A 386 26.15 27.86 12.18
N SER A 387 27.12 28.79 12.17
CA SER A 387 28.05 28.98 11.04
C SER A 387 28.90 27.75 10.63
N SER A 388 28.94 26.70 11.47
CA SER A 388 29.61 25.42 11.18
C SER A 388 28.71 24.37 10.53
N LEU A 389 27.40 24.62 10.48
CA LEU A 389 26.39 23.66 10.07
C LEU A 389 26.56 23.26 8.60
N ARG A 390 26.40 21.98 8.34
CA ARG A 390 26.46 21.32 7.03
C ARG A 390 25.13 20.68 6.68
N GLU A 391 24.39 20.19 7.66
CA GLU A 391 23.12 19.51 7.47
C GLU A 391 22.09 20.10 8.43
N LEU A 392 20.94 20.51 7.89
CA LEU A 392 19.83 21.05 8.65
C LEU A 392 18.53 20.40 8.17
N TYR A 393 17.90 19.63 9.04
CA TYR A 393 16.61 19.00 8.79
C TYR A 393 15.54 19.65 9.68
N MET A 394 14.49 20.18 9.06
CA MET A 394 13.40 20.89 9.72
C MET A 394 12.03 20.45 9.19
N SER A 395 11.96 19.26 8.58
CA SER A 395 10.74 18.81 7.92
C SER A 395 9.61 18.51 8.90
N ASN A 396 8.37 18.47 8.42
CA ASN A 396 7.21 18.11 9.24
C ASN A 396 7.03 19.02 10.48
N ASN A 397 7.00 20.33 10.24
CA ASN A 397 6.76 21.38 11.24
C ASN A 397 5.62 22.29 10.73
N GLN A 398 5.39 23.46 11.36
CA GLN A 398 4.32 24.41 11.02
C GLN A 398 4.86 25.81 10.65
N LEU A 399 6.09 25.88 10.13
CA LEU A 399 6.72 27.14 9.72
C LEU A 399 6.06 27.69 8.45
N LYS A 400 5.94 29.02 8.35
CA LYS A 400 5.12 29.71 7.34
C LYS A 400 5.87 30.65 6.40
N ASP A 401 6.93 31.31 6.83
CA ASP A 401 7.67 32.26 6.01
C ASP A 401 9.08 32.49 6.56
N PHE A 402 9.88 33.27 5.82
CA PHE A 402 11.24 33.66 6.19
C PHE A 402 11.30 35.14 6.60
N VAL A 403 11.96 35.43 7.72
CA VAL A 403 12.40 36.80 8.03
C VAL A 403 13.84 36.95 7.58
N THR A 404 14.10 37.85 6.63
CA THR A 404 15.44 38.12 6.09
C THR A 404 15.93 39.52 6.45
N HIS A 405 17.23 39.63 6.70
CA HIS A 405 17.91 40.89 7.05
C HIS A 405 19.05 41.20 6.08
N ARG A 406 19.55 42.44 6.05
CA ARG A 406 20.74 42.78 5.24
C ARG A 406 21.94 41.97 5.74
N GLY A 407 22.43 41.04 4.93
CA GLY A 407 23.47 40.08 5.30
C GLY A 407 22.97 38.65 5.58
N GLY A 408 21.67 38.36 5.46
CA GLY A 408 21.11 37.03 5.75
C GLY A 408 21.62 35.90 4.84
N CYS A 409 21.48 34.66 5.33
CA CYS A 409 21.99 33.41 4.75
C CYS A 409 23.53 33.21 4.91
N ASP A 410 24.09 33.44 6.11
CA ASP A 410 25.53 33.27 6.39
C ASP A 410 25.97 31.80 6.60
N LEU A 411 25.07 30.84 6.46
CA LEU A 411 25.31 29.40 6.50
C LEU A 411 26.10 28.87 5.27
N LYS A 412 27.23 29.49 4.93
CA LYS A 412 28.01 29.22 3.72
C LYS A 412 28.57 27.80 3.63
N LYS A 413 28.59 27.06 4.74
CA LYS A 413 29.02 25.66 4.81
C LYS A 413 27.87 24.66 4.68
N LEU A 414 26.62 25.13 4.64
CA LEU A 414 25.44 24.26 4.55
C LEU A 414 25.45 23.51 3.21
N GLN A 415 25.25 22.20 3.29
CA GLN A 415 25.26 21.24 2.20
C GLN A 415 23.89 20.60 2.03
N VAL A 416 23.17 20.31 3.12
CA VAL A 416 21.83 19.73 3.09
C VAL A 416 20.88 20.63 3.84
N TRP A 417 19.75 20.96 3.20
CA TRP A 417 18.66 21.66 3.86
C TRP A 417 17.32 21.03 3.48
N ASP A 418 16.66 20.42 4.46
CA ASP A 418 15.32 19.86 4.34
C ASP A 418 14.31 20.74 5.10
N LEU A 419 13.41 21.36 4.35
CA LEU A 419 12.30 22.19 4.80
C LEU A 419 10.94 21.57 4.45
N SER A 420 10.93 20.30 4.02
CA SER A 420 9.73 19.68 3.48
C SER A 420 8.60 19.55 4.52
N TRP A 421 7.37 19.36 4.08
CA TRP A 421 6.21 19.17 4.98
C TRP A 421 6.08 20.30 6.02
N ASN A 422 6.06 21.55 5.56
CA ASN A 422 5.81 22.73 6.38
C ASN A 422 4.64 23.51 5.76
N ALA A 423 4.42 24.75 6.22
CA ALA A 423 3.41 25.66 5.68
C ALA A 423 4.05 26.87 5.00
N PHE A 424 5.29 26.77 4.50
CA PHE A 424 5.99 27.91 3.92
C PHE A 424 5.28 28.47 2.70
N GLU A 425 4.98 29.76 2.69
CA GLU A 425 4.32 30.48 1.61
C GLU A 425 5.23 31.52 0.94
N GLY A 426 4.76 32.11 -0.17
CA GLY A 426 5.50 33.15 -0.89
C GLY A 426 6.65 32.60 -1.72
N MET A 427 7.61 33.46 -2.08
CA MET A 427 8.75 33.09 -2.93
C MET A 427 9.94 32.61 -2.09
N LEU A 428 10.78 31.74 -2.69
CA LEU A 428 12.07 31.40 -2.11
C LEU A 428 12.91 32.67 -1.85
N PRO A 429 13.52 32.82 -0.67
CA PRO A 429 14.23 34.04 -0.31
C PRO A 429 15.46 34.23 -1.20
N HIS A 430 15.65 35.44 -1.74
CA HIS A 430 16.77 35.74 -2.64
C HIS A 430 18.14 35.53 -1.98
N CYS A 431 18.24 35.52 -0.65
CA CYS A 431 19.52 35.26 0.02
C CYS A 431 20.02 33.82 -0.15
N LEU A 432 19.17 32.87 -0.59
CA LEU A 432 19.59 31.49 -0.89
C LEU A 432 20.76 31.44 -1.86
N VAL A 433 20.88 32.43 -2.77
CA VAL A 433 22.00 32.56 -3.71
C VAL A 433 23.38 32.58 -3.03
N ASN A 434 23.45 32.93 -1.74
CA ASN A 434 24.69 32.96 -0.95
C ASN A 434 25.11 31.59 -0.39
N LEU A 435 24.23 30.57 -0.41
CA LEU A 435 24.50 29.23 0.11
C LEU A 435 25.21 28.35 -0.93
N THR A 436 26.37 28.80 -1.39
CA THR A 436 27.08 28.20 -2.53
C THR A 436 27.60 26.76 -2.30
N SER A 437 27.64 26.29 -1.05
CA SER A 437 27.99 24.90 -0.70
C SER A 437 26.80 23.94 -0.74
N LEU A 438 25.58 24.43 -0.96
CA LEU A 438 24.37 23.62 -0.90
C LEU A 438 24.38 22.56 -2.01
N ARG A 439 24.23 21.30 -1.60
CA ARG A 439 24.21 20.10 -2.45
C ARG A 439 22.82 19.48 -2.53
N GLU A 440 22.06 19.51 -1.44
CA GLU A 440 20.72 18.96 -1.36
C GLU A 440 19.77 20.01 -0.79
N LEU A 441 18.69 20.28 -1.52
CA LEU A 441 17.60 21.15 -1.08
C LEU A 441 16.26 20.44 -1.27
N ASP A 442 15.55 20.21 -0.18
CA ASP A 442 14.17 19.72 -0.21
C ASP A 442 13.23 20.78 0.38
N VAL A 443 12.35 21.30 -0.46
CA VAL A 443 11.30 22.25 -0.07
C VAL A 443 9.90 21.70 -0.37
N SER A 444 9.79 20.39 -0.59
CA SER A 444 8.55 19.75 -1.01
C SER A 444 7.44 19.82 0.04
N ASN A 445 6.18 19.63 -0.36
CA ASN A 445 5.02 19.64 0.54
C ASN A 445 4.94 20.95 1.35
N ASN A 446 4.91 22.08 0.64
CA ASN A 446 4.78 23.43 1.20
C ASN A 446 3.80 24.25 0.31
N GLN A 447 3.73 25.57 0.52
CA GLN A 447 2.91 26.52 -0.24
C GLN A 447 3.78 27.53 -1.02
N PHE A 448 5.03 27.18 -1.34
CA PHE A 448 5.94 28.07 -2.04
C PHE A 448 5.43 28.39 -3.45
N SER A 449 5.66 29.61 -3.91
CA SER A 449 5.21 30.13 -5.19
C SER A 449 6.31 30.93 -5.90
N GLY A 450 6.03 31.41 -7.11
CA GLY A 450 6.98 32.20 -7.90
C GLY A 450 7.93 31.34 -8.74
N ASN A 451 9.07 31.92 -9.13
CA ASN A 451 10.02 31.32 -10.06
C ASN A 451 11.25 30.74 -9.35
N LEU A 452 12.10 30.03 -10.12
CA LEU A 452 13.29 29.34 -9.60
C LEU A 452 14.58 30.18 -9.68
N THR A 453 14.50 31.47 -9.97
CA THR A 453 15.68 32.35 -10.13
C THR A 453 16.61 32.37 -8.90
N PRO A 454 16.13 32.30 -7.64
CA PRO A 454 17.01 32.23 -6.46
C PRO A 454 17.97 31.02 -6.44
N LEU A 455 17.71 29.99 -7.25
CA LEU A 455 18.51 28.76 -7.31
C LEU A 455 19.61 28.79 -8.39
N ALA A 456 19.60 29.79 -9.28
CA ALA A 456 20.37 29.75 -10.54
C ALA A 456 21.90 29.69 -10.40
N ASN A 457 22.44 30.15 -9.26
CA ASN A 457 23.89 30.19 -9.02
C ASN A 457 24.38 29.13 -8.02
N LEU A 458 23.54 28.18 -7.62
CA LEU A 458 23.90 27.12 -6.66
C LEU A 458 24.65 25.98 -7.37
N THR A 459 25.86 26.26 -7.85
CA THR A 459 26.62 25.34 -8.72
C THR A 459 27.01 24.01 -8.04
N SER A 460 26.97 23.93 -6.71
CA SER A 460 27.18 22.70 -5.94
C SER A 460 25.95 21.80 -5.84
N LEU A 461 24.77 22.27 -6.26
CA LEU A 461 23.50 21.57 -6.08
C LEU A 461 23.47 20.27 -6.90
N GLU A 462 23.21 19.16 -6.23
CA GLU A 462 23.12 17.80 -6.78
C GLU A 462 21.69 17.26 -6.73
N TYR A 463 20.94 17.59 -5.66
CA TYR A 463 19.57 17.15 -5.40
C TYR A 463 18.65 18.36 -5.16
N LEU A 464 17.53 18.40 -5.88
CA LEU A 464 16.51 19.43 -5.73
C LEU A 464 15.11 18.82 -5.73
N SER A 465 14.37 19.01 -4.65
CA SER A 465 12.95 18.64 -4.54
C SER A 465 12.08 19.87 -4.32
N LEU A 466 11.21 20.14 -5.30
CA LEU A 466 10.24 21.24 -5.34
C LEU A 466 8.79 20.73 -5.23
N SER A 467 8.59 19.41 -5.17
CA SER A 467 7.30 18.75 -5.35
C SER A 467 6.21 19.27 -4.40
N LYS A 468 4.95 19.23 -4.84
CA LYS A 468 3.78 19.59 -4.02
C LYS A 468 3.88 21.01 -3.45
N ASN A 469 3.96 21.98 -4.35
CA ASN A 469 4.03 23.42 -4.08
C ASN A 469 3.23 24.18 -5.15
N HIS A 470 3.42 25.50 -5.25
CA HIS A 470 2.81 26.39 -6.22
C HIS A 470 3.86 27.09 -7.12
N PHE A 471 5.04 26.48 -7.32
CA PHE A 471 6.07 27.03 -8.19
C PHE A 471 5.60 27.09 -9.65
N GLN A 472 6.06 28.14 -10.34
CA GLN A 472 5.99 28.24 -11.79
C GLN A 472 7.29 27.72 -12.38
N ILE A 473 7.26 26.46 -12.83
CA ILE A 473 8.42 25.76 -13.39
C ILE A 473 8.43 25.96 -14.92
N PRO A 474 9.44 26.64 -15.48
CA PRO A 474 9.54 26.79 -16.93
C PRO A 474 9.83 25.45 -17.60
N VAL A 475 9.18 25.16 -18.74
CA VAL A 475 9.32 23.87 -19.47
C VAL A 475 10.78 23.55 -19.82
N SER A 476 11.60 24.56 -20.13
CA SER A 476 13.02 24.35 -20.46
C SER A 476 13.95 24.35 -19.24
N PHE A 477 13.41 24.55 -18.03
CA PHE A 477 14.16 24.70 -16.79
C PHE A 477 15.26 25.78 -16.86
N THR A 478 15.07 26.85 -17.64
CA THR A 478 16.07 27.93 -17.86
C THR A 478 16.83 28.37 -16.59
N PRO A 479 16.18 28.57 -15.42
CA PRO A 479 16.90 28.99 -14.21
C PRO A 479 17.95 27.98 -13.71
N LEU A 480 17.87 26.70 -14.10
CA LEU A 480 18.74 25.63 -13.63
C LEU A 480 19.79 25.20 -14.68
N VAL A 481 19.70 25.69 -15.92
CA VAL A 481 20.51 25.26 -17.08
C VAL A 481 22.03 25.36 -16.82
N ASP A 482 22.45 26.33 -16.02
CA ASP A 482 23.87 26.58 -15.71
C ASP A 482 24.42 25.77 -14.53
N LEU A 483 23.60 24.95 -13.86
CA LEU A 483 24.03 24.12 -12.73
C LEU A 483 24.75 22.86 -13.24
N PRO A 484 26.06 22.65 -13.00
CA PRO A 484 26.78 21.54 -13.60
C PRO A 484 26.64 20.21 -12.84
N ASN A 485 26.31 20.25 -11.55
CA ASN A 485 26.32 19.09 -10.66
C ASN A 485 24.94 18.49 -10.40
N LEU A 486 23.86 19.09 -10.92
CA LEU A 486 22.49 18.67 -10.66
C LEU A 486 22.25 17.28 -11.27
N LYS A 487 21.78 16.34 -10.44
CA LYS A 487 21.56 14.93 -10.79
C LYS A 487 20.13 14.46 -10.50
N PHE A 488 19.49 15.02 -9.48
CA PHE A 488 18.15 14.62 -9.04
C PHE A 488 17.24 15.83 -9.01
N LEU A 489 16.13 15.75 -9.74
CA LEU A 489 15.17 16.83 -9.85
C LEU A 489 13.74 16.31 -9.69
N TYR A 490 13.07 16.72 -8.61
CA TYR A 490 11.66 16.42 -8.35
C TYR A 490 10.85 17.70 -8.36
N GLY A 491 9.84 17.78 -9.22
CA GLY A 491 8.99 18.95 -9.43
C GLY A 491 7.50 18.64 -9.48
N ASN A 492 7.08 17.48 -8.95
CA ASN A 492 5.72 16.96 -9.03
C ASN A 492 4.69 17.95 -8.48
N GLU A 493 3.46 17.92 -8.98
CA GLU A 493 2.34 18.70 -8.44
C GLU A 493 2.65 20.21 -8.28
N ASN A 494 3.31 20.79 -9.29
CA ASN A 494 3.54 22.23 -9.42
C ASN A 494 2.84 22.78 -10.68
N LYS A 495 3.12 24.04 -11.05
CA LYS A 495 2.61 24.63 -12.29
C LYS A 495 3.71 24.70 -13.34
N MET A 496 3.52 23.98 -14.45
CA MET A 496 4.45 24.08 -15.58
C MET A 496 4.04 25.23 -16.51
N VAL A 497 4.99 26.12 -16.84
CA VAL A 497 4.75 27.35 -17.61
C VAL A 497 5.58 27.43 -18.88
N MET A 498 4.97 27.90 -19.97
CA MET A 498 5.64 28.13 -21.25
C MET A 498 6.38 29.47 -21.24
N GLU A 499 7.61 29.49 -21.74
CA GLU A 499 8.42 30.70 -21.85
C GLU A 499 8.18 31.43 -23.20
N PRO A 500 8.38 32.76 -23.28
CA PRO A 500 8.22 33.52 -24.53
C PRO A 500 9.17 33.08 -25.65
N SER A 501 10.34 32.57 -25.29
CA SER A 501 11.35 32.01 -26.18
C SER A 501 11.93 30.77 -25.53
N LEU A 502 11.84 29.63 -26.22
CA LEU A 502 12.40 28.37 -25.73
C LEU A 502 13.93 28.43 -25.74
N HIS A 503 14.54 28.06 -24.62
CA HIS A 503 15.98 27.91 -24.54
C HIS A 503 16.40 26.67 -25.33
N THR A 504 17.30 26.84 -26.30
CA THR A 504 17.76 25.76 -27.20
C THR A 504 19.19 25.30 -26.94
N SER A 505 19.94 25.97 -26.06
CA SER A 505 21.29 25.54 -25.72
C SER A 505 21.25 24.40 -24.69
N ALA A 506 22.20 23.46 -24.82
CA ALA A 506 22.30 22.30 -23.94
C ALA A 506 22.55 22.72 -22.47
N PRO A 507 21.81 22.18 -21.49
CA PRO A 507 22.09 22.39 -20.08
C PRO A 507 23.43 21.78 -19.67
N LYS A 508 24.06 22.36 -18.65
CA LYS A 508 25.32 21.87 -18.08
C LYS A 508 25.15 20.64 -17.21
N PHE A 509 23.97 20.43 -16.63
CA PHE A 509 23.67 19.24 -15.83
C PHE A 509 23.47 17.99 -16.68
N GLN A 510 23.71 16.84 -16.05
CA GLN A 510 23.30 15.52 -16.53
C GLN A 510 22.50 14.83 -15.42
N LEU A 511 21.19 14.78 -15.60
CA LEU A 511 20.26 14.21 -14.64
C LEU A 511 20.33 12.69 -14.67
N LYS A 512 20.22 12.09 -13.48
CA LYS A 512 19.96 10.67 -13.27
C LYS A 512 18.48 10.40 -13.00
N VAL A 513 17.82 11.32 -12.29
CA VAL A 513 16.40 11.22 -11.98
C VAL A 513 15.73 12.55 -12.31
N ILE A 514 14.62 12.45 -13.02
CA ILE A 514 13.68 13.54 -13.20
C ILE A 514 12.25 13.04 -12.97
N SER A 515 11.52 13.73 -12.10
CA SER A 515 10.11 13.47 -11.84
C SER A 515 9.38 14.80 -11.82
N VAL A 516 8.44 14.99 -12.75
CA VAL A 516 7.66 16.23 -12.91
C VAL A 516 6.22 15.87 -13.21
N SER A 517 5.61 15.01 -12.41
CA SER A 517 4.26 14.49 -12.61
C SER A 517 3.15 15.44 -12.12
N LYS A 518 1.94 15.26 -12.65
CA LYS A 518 0.71 15.97 -12.27
C LYS A 518 0.87 17.50 -12.22
N CYS A 519 1.73 18.08 -13.06
CA CYS A 519 1.90 19.53 -13.09
C CYS A 519 0.76 20.15 -13.91
N ILE A 520 0.03 21.13 -13.35
CA ILE A 520 -1.09 21.78 -14.02
C ILE A 520 -0.53 22.64 -15.16
N PRO A 521 -0.71 22.27 -16.44
CA PRO A 521 -0.12 23.02 -17.52
C PRO A 521 -1.01 24.24 -17.83
N SER A 522 -0.42 25.42 -17.98
CA SER A 522 -1.19 26.63 -18.33
C SER A 522 -1.77 26.62 -19.74
N GLN A 523 -1.23 25.76 -20.62
CA GLN A 523 -1.59 25.59 -22.03
C GLN A 523 -1.30 24.14 -22.45
N LYS A 524 -1.80 23.69 -23.60
CA LYS A 524 -1.49 22.34 -24.11
C LYS A 524 0.01 22.22 -24.44
N LEU A 525 0.72 21.35 -23.73
CA LEU A 525 2.15 21.13 -23.94
C LEU A 525 2.39 19.91 -24.85
N SER A 526 3.18 20.11 -25.91
CA SER A 526 3.82 19.01 -26.65
C SER A 526 5.08 18.53 -25.93
N PHE A 527 5.37 17.23 -26.02
CA PHE A 527 6.64 16.68 -25.53
C PHE A 527 7.86 17.31 -26.23
N GLU A 528 7.70 17.76 -27.46
CA GLU A 528 8.76 18.44 -28.23
C GLU A 528 9.28 19.71 -27.56
N HIS A 529 8.52 20.30 -26.62
CA HIS A 529 8.97 21.47 -25.88
C HIS A 529 9.96 21.14 -24.76
N LEU A 530 10.07 19.87 -24.33
CA LEU A 530 11.06 19.41 -23.34
C LEU A 530 12.43 19.18 -23.99
N THR A 531 12.91 20.16 -24.76
CA THR A 531 14.12 20.06 -25.58
C THR A 531 15.38 19.74 -24.77
N PHE A 532 15.43 20.15 -23.49
CA PHE A 532 16.58 19.88 -22.62
C PHE A 532 16.82 18.38 -22.39
N LEU A 533 15.76 17.55 -22.43
CA LEU A 533 15.87 16.09 -22.28
C LEU A 533 16.68 15.46 -23.42
N HIS A 534 16.67 16.06 -24.60
CA HIS A 534 17.45 15.57 -25.74
C HIS A 534 18.95 15.59 -25.48
N TYR A 535 19.40 16.49 -24.60
CA TYR A 535 20.80 16.65 -24.20
C TYR A 535 21.16 15.86 -22.93
N GLN A 536 20.28 14.99 -22.45
CA GLN A 536 20.54 14.12 -21.29
C GLN A 536 20.93 12.72 -21.76
N TYR A 537 21.98 12.15 -21.15
CA TYR A 537 22.55 10.84 -21.52
C TYR A 537 22.78 9.89 -20.32
N ASP A 538 22.51 10.34 -19.09
CA ASP A 538 22.71 9.55 -17.85
C ASP A 538 21.41 9.29 -17.08
N LEU A 539 20.24 9.47 -17.71
CA LEU A 539 18.95 9.24 -17.07
C LEU A 539 18.77 7.76 -16.73
N LYS A 540 18.34 7.51 -15.49
CA LYS A 540 17.96 6.20 -14.93
C LYS A 540 16.47 6.12 -14.63
N PHE A 541 15.88 7.21 -14.15
CA PHE A 541 14.46 7.28 -13.81
C PHE A 541 13.83 8.54 -14.40
N VAL A 542 12.74 8.37 -15.13
CA VAL A 542 11.98 9.46 -15.74
C VAL A 542 10.50 9.27 -15.43
N ASP A 543 9.90 10.20 -14.70
CA ASP A 543 8.45 10.29 -14.48
C ASP A 543 7.91 11.63 -14.98
N LEU A 544 7.08 11.56 -16.00
CA LEU A 544 6.40 12.70 -16.62
C LEU A 544 4.89 12.48 -16.65
N SER A 545 4.37 11.68 -15.72
CA SER A 545 2.96 11.27 -15.70
C SER A 545 1.98 12.42 -15.40
N GLY A 546 0.75 12.34 -15.89
CA GLY A 546 -0.33 13.27 -15.52
C GLY A 546 -0.16 14.71 -16.02
N ASN A 547 0.59 14.95 -17.10
CA ASN A 547 0.89 16.30 -17.61
C ASN A 547 0.19 16.65 -18.94
N ASN A 548 -0.62 15.74 -19.49
CA ASN A 548 -1.30 15.92 -20.77
C ASN A 548 -0.33 16.19 -21.95
N PHE A 549 0.90 15.68 -21.90
CA PHE A 549 1.85 15.78 -23.01
C PHE A 549 1.31 15.08 -24.25
N SER A 550 1.27 15.78 -25.39
CA SER A 550 0.86 15.20 -26.68
C SER A 550 2.06 14.97 -27.62
N GLY A 551 1.87 14.12 -28.63
CA GLY A 551 2.90 13.73 -29.60
C GLY A 551 3.01 12.22 -29.69
N THR A 552 4.10 11.72 -30.27
CA THR A 552 4.49 10.30 -30.22
C THR A 552 5.48 10.06 -29.09
N VAL A 553 5.56 8.82 -28.58
CA VAL A 553 6.58 8.45 -27.59
C VAL A 553 7.99 8.65 -28.20
N PRO A 554 8.89 9.41 -27.53
CA PRO A 554 10.21 9.76 -28.05
C PRO A 554 11.20 8.59 -28.02
N ILE A 555 11.43 7.94 -29.15
CA ILE A 555 12.37 6.79 -29.23
C ILE A 555 13.79 7.19 -28.80
N TRP A 556 14.23 8.41 -29.17
CA TRP A 556 15.54 8.93 -28.85
C TRP A 556 15.82 8.99 -27.34
N LEU A 557 14.79 9.00 -26.49
CA LEU A 557 14.99 9.01 -25.04
C LEU A 557 15.67 7.71 -24.58
N PHE A 558 15.27 6.57 -25.18
CA PHE A 558 15.91 5.28 -24.95
C PHE A 558 17.29 5.18 -25.59
N GLU A 559 17.44 5.71 -26.81
CA GLU A 559 18.70 5.64 -27.57
C GLU A 559 19.80 6.48 -26.91
N ASN A 560 19.43 7.67 -26.39
CA ASN A 560 20.37 8.56 -25.72
C ASN A 560 20.71 8.11 -24.30
N ASN A 561 19.82 7.36 -23.62
CA ASN A 561 19.99 6.99 -22.21
C ASN A 561 20.05 5.46 -22.04
N THR A 562 21.23 4.89 -22.28
CA THR A 562 21.46 3.43 -22.20
C THR A 562 21.41 2.89 -20.76
N ASN A 563 21.49 3.76 -19.76
CA ASN A 563 21.32 3.41 -18.33
C ASN A 563 19.89 3.57 -17.82
N LEU A 564 18.91 3.88 -18.69
CA LEU A 564 17.52 4.06 -18.30
C LEU A 564 16.95 2.76 -17.71
N GLU A 565 16.39 2.84 -16.51
CA GLU A 565 15.81 1.72 -15.77
C GLU A 565 14.28 1.82 -15.73
N HIS A 566 13.75 3.03 -15.47
CA HIS A 566 12.32 3.29 -15.32
C HIS A 566 11.87 4.46 -16.19
N LEU A 567 10.79 4.25 -16.95
CA LEU A 567 10.14 5.29 -17.74
C LEU A 567 8.63 5.30 -17.54
N ILE A 568 8.11 6.38 -16.96
CA ILE A 568 6.70 6.56 -16.58
C ILE A 568 6.14 7.76 -17.33
N LEU A 569 5.26 7.50 -18.30
CA LEU A 569 4.55 8.50 -19.10
C LEU A 569 3.02 8.39 -18.95
N ARG A 570 2.55 7.73 -17.87
CA ARG A 570 1.13 7.50 -17.58
C ARG A 570 0.28 8.78 -17.61
N GLY A 571 -0.98 8.72 -18.03
CA GLY A 571 -1.93 9.83 -17.86
C GLY A 571 -1.58 11.06 -18.71
N ASN A 572 -1.10 10.82 -19.93
CA ASN A 572 -0.75 11.86 -20.89
C ASN A 572 -1.64 11.76 -22.15
N ALA A 573 -1.27 12.46 -23.22
CA ALA A 573 -1.98 12.45 -24.49
C ALA A 573 -1.10 11.94 -25.64
N PHE A 574 -0.14 11.05 -25.36
CA PHE A 574 0.69 10.42 -26.39
C PHE A 574 -0.17 9.56 -27.31
N SER A 575 0.13 9.61 -28.61
CA SER A 575 -0.66 8.97 -29.66
C SER A 575 0.23 8.33 -30.73
N GLY A 576 -0.38 7.56 -31.63
CA GLY A 576 0.34 6.80 -32.65
C GLY A 576 0.85 5.45 -32.13
N PRO A 577 1.60 4.70 -32.97
CA PRO A 577 2.14 3.40 -32.59
C PRO A 577 3.25 3.50 -31.56
N LEU A 578 3.28 2.54 -30.62
CA LEU A 578 4.41 2.34 -29.73
C LEU A 578 5.63 1.92 -30.56
N SER A 579 6.56 2.84 -30.76
CA SER A 579 7.78 2.61 -31.53
C SER A 579 8.94 2.33 -30.58
N LEU A 580 9.81 1.38 -30.93
CA LEU A 580 10.91 0.94 -30.08
C LEU A 580 12.27 1.32 -30.68
N PRO A 581 13.32 1.51 -29.85
CA PRO A 581 14.67 1.76 -30.34
C PRO A 581 15.20 0.56 -31.15
N SER A 582 16.07 0.88 -32.11
CA SER A 582 16.69 -0.13 -32.99
C SER A 582 17.72 -1.01 -32.28
N THR A 583 18.34 -0.49 -31.20
CA THR A 583 19.30 -1.20 -30.37
C THR A 583 18.65 -1.67 -29.05
N PRO A 584 19.01 -2.87 -28.55
CA PRO A 584 18.55 -3.32 -27.25
C PRO A 584 19.02 -2.42 -26.11
N ASN A 585 18.14 -2.15 -25.15
CA ASN A 585 18.47 -1.50 -23.88
C ASN A 585 18.31 -2.53 -22.75
N LEU A 586 19.43 -2.92 -22.16
CA LEU A 586 19.51 -4.00 -21.18
C LEU A 586 19.10 -3.57 -19.76
N ASN A 587 19.03 -2.27 -19.49
CA ASN A 587 18.79 -1.76 -18.14
C ASN A 587 17.31 -1.46 -17.86
N VAL A 588 16.49 -1.24 -18.90
CA VAL A 588 15.06 -0.94 -18.74
C VAL A 588 14.36 -2.12 -18.08
N SER A 589 13.85 -1.88 -16.87
CA SER A 589 13.16 -2.85 -16.03
C SER A 589 11.67 -2.53 -15.88
N SER A 590 11.27 -1.26 -16.00
CA SER A 590 9.88 -0.82 -15.88
C SER A 590 9.50 0.21 -16.93
N MET A 591 8.34 0.01 -17.56
CA MET A 591 7.73 0.99 -18.46
C MET A 591 6.25 1.13 -18.16
N ASP A 592 5.81 2.36 -17.90
CA ASP A 592 4.39 2.71 -17.73
C ASP A 592 3.94 3.74 -18.77
N PHE A 593 3.18 3.29 -19.75
CA PHE A 593 2.53 4.11 -20.77
C PHE A 593 1.01 4.06 -20.67
N SER A 594 0.47 3.71 -19.50
CA SER A 594 -0.96 3.61 -19.29
C SER A 594 -1.68 4.96 -19.43
N ASP A 595 -2.99 4.94 -19.66
CA ASP A 595 -3.84 6.13 -19.72
C ASP A 595 -3.32 7.17 -20.73
N ASN A 596 -3.23 6.75 -21.99
CA ASN A 596 -2.77 7.54 -23.13
C ASN A 596 -3.67 7.26 -24.36
N LYS A 597 -3.23 7.65 -25.55
CA LYS A 597 -3.94 7.46 -26.83
C LYS A 597 -3.13 6.63 -27.83
N LEU A 598 -2.27 5.74 -27.33
CA LEU A 598 -1.45 4.86 -28.15
C LEU A 598 -2.35 3.90 -28.94
N GLN A 599 -1.97 3.60 -30.18
CA GLN A 599 -2.74 2.77 -31.10
C GLN A 599 -1.84 1.78 -31.83
N GLY A 600 -2.41 0.85 -32.59
CA GLY A 600 -1.62 -0.15 -33.32
C GLY A 600 -1.19 -1.31 -32.42
N HIS A 601 -0.29 -2.15 -32.93
CA HIS A 601 0.08 -3.40 -32.29
C HIS A 601 1.17 -3.23 -31.23
N ILE A 602 1.17 -4.10 -30.21
CA ILE A 602 2.34 -4.24 -29.33
C ILE A 602 3.51 -4.80 -30.18
N PRO A 603 4.66 -4.10 -30.27
CA PRO A 603 5.75 -4.52 -31.14
C PRO A 603 6.32 -5.90 -30.76
N PHE A 604 6.46 -6.81 -31.73
CA PHE A 604 6.96 -8.17 -31.49
C PHE A 604 8.42 -8.21 -31.00
N ASN A 605 9.20 -7.18 -31.32
CA ASN A 605 10.60 -7.05 -30.91
C ASN A 605 10.77 -6.48 -29.50
N ILE A 606 9.69 -6.19 -28.76
CA ILE A 606 9.75 -5.64 -27.40
C ILE A 606 10.64 -6.47 -26.47
N CYS A 607 10.56 -7.79 -26.58
CA CYS A 607 11.32 -8.71 -25.74
C CYS A 607 12.82 -8.74 -26.08
N SER A 608 13.17 -8.56 -27.36
CA SER A 608 14.57 -8.43 -27.78
C SER A 608 15.15 -7.05 -27.49
N THR A 609 14.31 -6.02 -27.51
CA THR A 609 14.71 -4.64 -27.22
C THR A 609 14.89 -4.42 -25.71
N PHE A 610 14.03 -5.02 -24.87
CA PHE A 610 14.07 -4.90 -23.41
C PHE A 610 14.06 -6.28 -22.73
N PRO A 611 15.18 -7.03 -22.77
CA PRO A 611 15.21 -8.42 -22.30
C PRO A 611 15.11 -8.59 -20.77
N HIS A 612 15.31 -7.50 -20.00
CA HIS A 612 15.26 -7.49 -18.53
C HIS A 612 14.00 -6.85 -17.95
N LEU A 613 12.98 -6.64 -18.81
CA LEU A 613 11.71 -6.03 -18.40
C LEU A 613 11.05 -6.86 -17.29
N SER A 614 10.75 -6.17 -16.18
CA SER A 614 10.04 -6.70 -15.01
C SER A 614 8.60 -6.22 -14.97
N ARG A 615 8.34 -4.96 -15.32
CA ARG A 615 7.01 -4.35 -15.26
C ARG A 615 6.65 -3.66 -16.58
N LEU A 616 5.47 -3.99 -17.12
CA LEU A 616 4.96 -3.39 -18.35
C LEU A 616 3.49 -2.97 -18.18
N PHE A 617 3.23 -1.67 -18.26
CA PHE A 617 1.89 -1.11 -18.19
C PHE A 617 1.54 -0.37 -19.48
N LEU A 618 0.54 -0.88 -20.20
CA LEU A 618 -0.01 -0.29 -21.43
C LEU A 618 -1.52 -0.06 -21.32
N SER A 619 -2.08 -0.13 -20.11
CA SER A 619 -3.52 -0.10 -19.90
C SER A 619 -4.18 1.21 -20.34
N LYS A 620 -5.48 1.21 -20.65
CA LYS A 620 -6.24 2.42 -21.04
C LYS A 620 -5.62 3.14 -22.25
N ASN A 621 -5.43 2.39 -23.32
CA ASN A 621 -4.99 2.89 -24.63
C ASN A 621 -5.93 2.33 -25.72
N ALA A 622 -5.55 2.46 -27.00
CA ALA A 622 -6.25 1.89 -28.15
C ALA A 622 -5.38 0.83 -28.87
N MET A 623 -4.58 0.05 -28.12
CA MET A 623 -3.71 -0.98 -28.68
C MET A 623 -4.54 -2.13 -29.24
N GLU A 624 -4.15 -2.62 -30.41
CA GLU A 624 -4.84 -3.69 -31.16
C GLU A 624 -3.92 -4.89 -31.41
N GLY A 625 -4.46 -5.93 -32.05
CA GLY A 625 -3.70 -7.13 -32.40
C GLY A 625 -3.54 -8.11 -31.24
N HIS A 626 -2.56 -9.00 -31.34
CA HIS A 626 -2.35 -10.11 -30.39
C HIS A 626 -1.33 -9.76 -29.31
N ILE A 627 -1.43 -10.40 -28.15
CA ILE A 627 -0.39 -10.35 -27.11
C ILE A 627 0.85 -11.12 -27.63
N PRO A 628 2.05 -10.50 -27.71
CA PRO A 628 3.24 -11.19 -28.19
C PRO A 628 3.66 -12.36 -27.29
N SER A 629 3.80 -13.56 -27.85
CA SER A 629 4.22 -14.76 -27.10
C SER A 629 5.63 -14.68 -26.53
N CYS A 630 6.48 -13.78 -27.04
CA CYS A 630 7.82 -13.56 -26.50
C CYS A 630 7.79 -13.07 -25.04
N LEU A 631 6.70 -12.44 -24.60
CA LEU A 631 6.55 -11.95 -23.22
C LEU A 631 6.63 -13.11 -22.21
N SER A 632 6.15 -14.31 -22.58
CA SER A 632 6.27 -15.53 -21.76
C SER A 632 7.74 -15.91 -21.49
N GLY A 633 8.65 -15.56 -22.39
CA GLY A 633 10.08 -15.87 -22.29
C GLY A 633 10.91 -14.89 -21.47
N LEU A 634 10.35 -13.76 -21.03
CA LEU A 634 11.09 -12.75 -20.26
C LEU A 634 11.33 -13.25 -18.83
N LYS A 635 12.59 -13.39 -18.41
CA LYS A 635 12.94 -14.01 -17.12
C LYS A 635 12.40 -13.24 -15.91
N ASN A 636 12.41 -11.92 -15.97
CA ASN A 636 12.13 -11.05 -14.81
C ASN A 636 10.69 -10.50 -14.78
N LEU A 637 9.86 -10.79 -15.79
CA LEU A 637 8.51 -10.22 -15.88
C LEU A 637 7.67 -10.66 -14.67
N SER A 638 7.28 -9.67 -13.87
CA SER A 638 6.55 -9.79 -12.60
C SER A 638 5.16 -9.15 -12.67
N VAL A 639 5.01 -8.06 -13.41
CA VAL A 639 3.74 -7.34 -13.57
C VAL A 639 3.49 -7.02 -15.04
N LEU A 640 2.33 -7.43 -15.55
CA LEU A 640 1.87 -7.10 -16.89
C LEU A 640 0.44 -6.57 -16.85
N ASP A 641 0.25 -5.31 -17.25
CA ASP A 641 -1.07 -4.70 -17.39
C ASP A 641 -1.31 -4.17 -18.80
N LEU A 642 -2.21 -4.85 -19.50
CA LEU A 642 -2.67 -4.52 -20.84
C LEU A 642 -4.17 -4.21 -20.86
N SER A 643 -4.78 -3.97 -19.69
CA SER A 643 -6.22 -3.80 -19.55
C SER A 643 -6.77 -2.58 -20.31
N ASN A 644 -8.06 -2.58 -20.65
CA ASN A 644 -8.73 -1.47 -21.30
C ASN A 644 -8.06 -1.07 -22.63
N ASN A 645 -7.99 -2.03 -23.56
CA ASN A 645 -7.44 -1.88 -24.91
C ASN A 645 -8.36 -2.59 -25.92
N GLN A 646 -7.88 -2.77 -27.16
CA GLN A 646 -8.59 -3.48 -28.25
C GLN A 646 -7.81 -4.75 -28.66
N LEU A 647 -7.08 -5.37 -27.73
CA LEU A 647 -6.31 -6.59 -27.99
C LEU A 647 -7.24 -7.76 -28.28
N SER A 648 -6.79 -8.69 -29.13
CA SER A 648 -7.59 -9.81 -29.62
C SER A 648 -6.78 -11.09 -29.74
N GLY A 649 -7.46 -12.18 -30.07
CA GLY A 649 -6.85 -13.51 -30.15
C GLY A 649 -6.67 -14.18 -28.79
N ARG A 650 -5.80 -15.19 -28.71
CA ARG A 650 -5.58 -15.98 -27.49
C ARG A 650 -4.47 -15.41 -26.63
N VAL A 651 -4.59 -15.61 -25.31
CA VAL A 651 -3.47 -15.39 -24.38
C VAL A 651 -2.50 -16.56 -24.49
N PRO A 652 -1.18 -16.34 -24.62
CA PRO A 652 -0.19 -17.42 -24.56
C PRO A 652 -0.28 -18.16 -23.22
N GLU A 653 -0.54 -19.46 -23.22
CA GLU A 653 -0.73 -20.24 -21.98
C GLU A 653 0.54 -20.20 -21.10
N GLU A 654 1.72 -20.18 -21.73
CA GLU A 654 3.00 -20.10 -21.04
C GLU A 654 3.19 -18.78 -20.27
N LEU A 655 2.43 -17.73 -20.63
CA LEU A 655 2.46 -16.46 -19.91
C LEU A 655 1.73 -16.57 -18.57
N ILE A 656 0.57 -17.25 -18.56
CA ILE A 656 -0.24 -17.46 -17.34
C ILE A 656 0.47 -18.46 -16.41
N MET A 657 1.10 -19.49 -16.97
CA MET A 657 1.82 -20.53 -16.23
C MET A 657 3.19 -20.07 -15.67
N LYS A 658 3.57 -18.81 -15.87
CA LYS A 658 4.89 -18.31 -15.56
C LYS A 658 5.10 -18.09 -14.07
N ASN A 659 6.10 -18.77 -13.49
CA ASN A 659 6.40 -18.70 -12.04
C ASN A 659 6.85 -17.33 -11.54
N THR A 660 7.37 -16.45 -12.40
CA THR A 660 7.82 -15.11 -11.97
C THR A 660 6.74 -14.05 -12.09
N LEU A 661 5.66 -14.33 -12.83
CA LEU A 661 4.60 -13.36 -13.07
C LEU A 661 3.64 -13.37 -11.87
N MET A 662 3.62 -12.27 -11.12
CA MET A 662 2.78 -12.11 -9.93
C MET A 662 1.41 -11.49 -10.27
N ILE A 663 1.39 -10.50 -11.17
CA ILE A 663 0.16 -9.78 -11.53
C ILE A 663 -0.02 -9.80 -13.04
N LEU A 664 -1.18 -10.30 -13.49
CA LEU A 664 -1.59 -10.29 -14.89
C LEU A 664 -2.95 -9.63 -15.05
N ARG A 665 -2.98 -8.46 -15.70
CA ARG A 665 -4.19 -7.66 -15.97
C ARG A 665 -4.44 -7.54 -17.46
N LEU A 666 -5.51 -8.19 -17.93
CA LEU A 666 -5.94 -8.21 -19.33
C LEU A 666 -7.42 -7.77 -19.49
N SER A 667 -8.01 -7.23 -18.43
CA SER A 667 -9.39 -6.77 -18.35
C SER A 667 -9.82 -5.90 -19.52
N ASN A 668 -11.09 -5.96 -19.95
CA ASN A 668 -11.68 -5.07 -20.96
C ASN A 668 -10.88 -5.02 -22.27
N ASN A 669 -10.81 -6.17 -22.94
CA ASN A 669 -10.21 -6.36 -24.27
C ASN A 669 -11.14 -7.24 -25.13
N ASN A 670 -10.67 -7.65 -26.31
CA ASN A 670 -11.37 -8.57 -27.21
C ASN A 670 -10.67 -9.96 -27.27
N LEU A 671 -10.05 -10.39 -26.17
CA LEU A 671 -9.31 -11.66 -26.07
C LEU A 671 -10.28 -12.84 -25.99
N SER A 672 -9.87 -13.99 -26.51
CA SER A 672 -10.71 -15.18 -26.61
C SER A 672 -9.90 -16.47 -26.41
N GLY A 673 -10.59 -17.62 -26.44
CA GLY A 673 -9.98 -18.93 -26.22
C GLY A 673 -10.29 -19.48 -24.83
N ASN A 674 -9.71 -20.64 -24.52
CA ASN A 674 -9.88 -21.32 -23.24
C ASN A 674 -8.64 -21.09 -22.38
N VAL A 675 -8.82 -20.45 -21.22
CA VAL A 675 -7.75 -20.11 -20.26
C VAL A 675 -7.71 -21.04 -19.04
N VAL A 676 -8.74 -21.88 -18.86
CA VAL A 676 -8.94 -22.68 -17.64
C VAL A 676 -7.73 -23.57 -17.33
N HIS A 677 -7.22 -24.29 -18.33
CA HIS A 677 -6.06 -25.17 -18.14
C HIS A 677 -4.80 -24.41 -17.69
N ALA A 678 -4.56 -23.22 -18.24
CA ALA A 678 -3.41 -22.42 -17.90
C ALA A 678 -3.50 -21.86 -16.47
N ILE A 679 -4.70 -21.48 -16.01
CA ILE A 679 -4.96 -20.99 -14.65
C ILE A 679 -4.67 -22.09 -13.61
N LEU A 680 -5.04 -23.34 -13.89
CA LEU A 680 -4.77 -24.48 -13.00
C LEU A 680 -3.27 -24.73 -12.78
N ASN A 681 -2.44 -24.31 -13.72
CA ASN A 681 -0.98 -24.49 -13.68
C ASN A 681 -0.24 -23.19 -13.34
N ALA A 682 -0.93 -22.15 -12.85
CA ALA A 682 -0.34 -20.86 -12.53
C ALA A 682 0.34 -20.88 -11.15
N ASN A 683 1.64 -21.18 -11.11
CA ASN A 683 2.37 -21.32 -9.83
C ASN A 683 2.96 -20.01 -9.27
N GLY A 684 3.05 -18.94 -10.08
CA GLY A 684 3.62 -17.65 -9.65
C GLY A 684 2.60 -16.52 -9.42
N LEU A 685 1.39 -16.67 -9.97
CA LEU A 685 0.39 -15.60 -9.97
C LEU A 685 -0.22 -15.42 -8.58
N LYS A 686 -0.34 -14.15 -8.19
CA LYS A 686 -1.12 -13.69 -7.03
C LYS A 686 -2.42 -13.05 -7.47
N ASN A 687 -2.40 -12.20 -8.50
CA ASN A 687 -3.58 -11.47 -8.96
C ASN A 687 -3.80 -11.70 -10.45
N LEU A 688 -4.95 -12.30 -10.79
CA LEU A 688 -5.32 -12.63 -12.16
C LEU A 688 -6.65 -11.99 -12.54
N TYR A 689 -6.64 -11.33 -13.69
CA TYR A 689 -7.65 -10.37 -14.05
C TYR A 689 -7.93 -10.40 -15.55
N LEU A 690 -8.99 -11.11 -15.94
CA LEU A 690 -9.36 -11.42 -17.32
C LEU A 690 -10.78 -11.00 -17.68
N ASP A 691 -11.43 -10.20 -16.83
CA ASP A 691 -12.81 -9.75 -17.00
C ASP A 691 -13.04 -8.93 -18.28
N GLY A 692 -14.28 -8.86 -18.76
CA GLY A 692 -14.65 -8.03 -19.91
C GLY A 692 -13.97 -8.48 -21.21
N ASN A 693 -13.99 -9.77 -21.50
CA ASN A 693 -13.38 -10.39 -22.68
C ASN A 693 -14.33 -11.44 -23.32
N ASP A 694 -13.85 -12.18 -24.33
CA ASP A 694 -14.57 -13.25 -25.02
C ASP A 694 -14.05 -14.66 -24.63
N PHE A 695 -13.48 -14.85 -23.42
CA PHE A 695 -12.99 -16.16 -22.99
C PHE A 695 -14.13 -17.16 -22.84
N SER A 696 -13.90 -18.40 -23.28
CA SER A 696 -14.91 -19.46 -23.34
C SER A 696 -14.31 -20.80 -22.97
N GLY A 697 -15.14 -21.72 -22.49
CA GLY A 697 -14.71 -23.04 -22.09
C GLY A 697 -15.37 -23.44 -20.78
N GLU A 698 -15.40 -24.74 -20.54
CA GLU A 698 -15.90 -25.29 -19.28
C GLU A 698 -14.79 -25.33 -18.24
N MET A 699 -15.10 -24.90 -17.02
CA MET A 699 -14.25 -25.15 -15.85
C MET A 699 -14.43 -26.60 -15.38
N THR A 700 -14.02 -27.57 -16.20
CA THR A 700 -14.22 -28.99 -15.94
C THR A 700 -13.60 -29.43 -14.62
N THR A 701 -14.18 -30.47 -14.00
CA THR A 701 -13.58 -31.23 -12.89
C THR A 701 -12.41 -32.07 -13.41
N THR A 702 -11.26 -31.45 -13.68
CA THR A 702 -10.01 -32.18 -13.91
C THR A 702 -9.66 -32.92 -12.62
N ASP A 703 -9.18 -34.16 -12.70
CA ASP A 703 -8.79 -34.94 -11.52
C ASP A 703 -7.58 -34.28 -10.86
N VAL A 704 -7.84 -33.49 -9.81
CA VAL A 704 -6.87 -32.53 -9.28
C VAL A 704 -5.85 -33.16 -8.32
N SER A 705 -5.95 -34.47 -8.06
CA SER A 705 -5.01 -35.20 -7.20
C SER A 705 -3.58 -35.30 -7.76
N THR A 706 -3.37 -34.95 -9.03
CA THR A 706 -2.06 -34.95 -9.69
C THR A 706 -1.35 -33.59 -9.67
N PHE A 707 -2.01 -32.53 -9.23
CA PHE A 707 -1.42 -31.19 -9.19
C PHE A 707 -0.97 -30.89 -7.75
N GLU A 708 0.32 -30.63 -7.56
CA GLU A 708 0.81 -29.99 -6.33
C GLU A 708 0.25 -28.55 -6.32
N PHE A 709 -0.89 -28.35 -5.67
CA PHE A 709 -1.48 -27.02 -5.52
C PHE A 709 -0.57 -26.14 -4.68
N LEU A 710 0.29 -25.38 -5.37
CA LEU A 710 1.13 -24.33 -4.81
C LEU A 710 0.68 -22.97 -5.35
N THR A 711 -0.63 -22.75 -5.49
CA THR A 711 -1.15 -21.50 -6.04
C THR A 711 -1.18 -20.41 -4.97
N SER A 712 -0.39 -19.36 -5.19
CA SER A 712 -0.38 -18.12 -4.41
C SER A 712 -1.52 -17.15 -4.79
N LEU A 713 -2.55 -17.63 -5.50
CA LEU A 713 -3.64 -16.78 -6.01
C LEU A 713 -4.44 -16.19 -4.85
N VAL A 714 -4.50 -14.86 -4.85
CA VAL A 714 -5.21 -14.00 -3.89
C VAL A 714 -6.46 -13.42 -4.53
N ASP A 715 -6.36 -12.90 -5.75
CA ASP A 715 -7.48 -12.31 -6.49
C ASP A 715 -7.66 -12.99 -7.86
N ILE A 716 -8.91 -13.33 -8.19
CA ILE A 716 -9.30 -13.86 -9.50
C ILE A 716 -10.55 -13.13 -9.98
N ASP A 717 -10.45 -12.38 -11.08
CA ASP A 717 -11.59 -11.83 -11.82
C ASP A 717 -11.69 -12.42 -13.22
N LEU A 718 -12.78 -13.15 -13.49
CA LEU A 718 -13.14 -13.69 -14.80
C LEU A 718 -14.53 -13.21 -15.25
N SER A 719 -15.03 -12.14 -14.64
CA SER A 719 -16.39 -11.65 -14.88
C SER A 719 -16.60 -11.17 -16.32
N ASN A 720 -17.83 -11.07 -16.80
CA ASN A 720 -18.15 -10.57 -18.13
C ASN A 720 -17.39 -11.32 -19.25
N ASN A 721 -17.55 -12.65 -19.30
CA ASN A 721 -16.96 -13.54 -20.29
C ASN A 721 -18.01 -14.54 -20.82
N LYS A 722 -17.58 -15.57 -21.56
CA LYS A 722 -18.44 -16.65 -22.13
C LYS A 722 -18.11 -18.01 -21.51
N LEU A 723 -17.67 -18.05 -20.27
CA LEU A 723 -17.39 -19.29 -19.55
C LEU A 723 -18.72 -19.98 -19.19
N TYR A 724 -18.74 -21.31 -19.21
CA TYR A 724 -19.97 -22.08 -19.02
C TYR A 724 -19.72 -23.39 -18.25
N GLY A 725 -20.79 -24.13 -17.99
CA GLY A 725 -20.76 -25.39 -17.24
C GLY A 725 -20.85 -25.18 -15.74
N LYS A 726 -20.48 -26.18 -14.94
CA LYS A 726 -20.60 -26.09 -13.48
C LYS A 726 -19.42 -25.35 -12.85
N LEU A 727 -19.66 -24.70 -11.70
CA LEU A 727 -18.58 -24.23 -10.85
C LEU A 727 -17.76 -25.43 -10.33
N PRO A 728 -16.42 -25.40 -10.43
CA PRO A 728 -15.59 -26.51 -10.01
C PRO A 728 -15.29 -26.51 -8.51
N GLY A 729 -15.22 -27.70 -7.91
CA GLY A 729 -14.86 -27.85 -6.49
C GLY A 729 -13.39 -27.53 -6.18
N TRP A 730 -12.48 -27.60 -7.15
CA TRP A 730 -11.04 -27.35 -6.93
C TRP A 730 -10.72 -25.92 -6.52
N ILE A 731 -11.63 -24.95 -6.78
CA ILE A 731 -11.48 -23.58 -6.27
C ILE A 731 -11.35 -23.59 -4.75
N GLY A 732 -12.05 -24.52 -4.07
CA GLY A 732 -11.94 -24.72 -2.63
C GLY A 732 -10.54 -25.05 -2.10
N ASN A 733 -9.60 -25.47 -2.96
CA ASN A 733 -8.22 -25.74 -2.56
C ASN A 733 -7.32 -24.49 -2.58
N LEU A 734 -7.81 -23.35 -3.05
CA LEU A 734 -7.07 -22.08 -3.12
C LEU A 734 -7.10 -21.36 -1.77
N SER A 735 -6.36 -21.88 -0.78
CA SER A 735 -6.44 -21.38 0.61
C SER A 735 -6.05 -19.90 0.81
N SER A 736 -5.26 -19.33 -0.10
CA SER A 736 -4.86 -17.90 -0.08
C SER A 736 -5.85 -16.97 -0.80
N LEU A 737 -6.92 -17.50 -1.41
CA LEU A 737 -7.85 -16.72 -2.20
C LEU A 737 -8.68 -15.80 -1.30
N GLU A 738 -8.54 -14.50 -1.50
CA GLU A 738 -9.28 -13.44 -0.80
C GLU A 738 -10.48 -12.95 -1.61
N ARG A 739 -10.33 -12.84 -2.94
CA ARG A 739 -11.37 -12.25 -3.79
C ARG A 739 -11.61 -13.08 -5.06
N LEU A 740 -12.87 -13.44 -5.28
CA LEU A 740 -13.30 -14.24 -6.43
C LEU A 740 -14.49 -13.58 -7.14
N ALA A 741 -14.32 -13.24 -8.41
CA ALA A 741 -15.37 -12.68 -9.26
C ALA A 741 -15.52 -13.50 -10.56
N LEU A 742 -16.73 -14.01 -10.79
CA LEU A 742 -17.13 -14.84 -11.93
C LEU A 742 -18.45 -14.37 -12.54
N SER A 743 -18.88 -13.13 -12.26
CA SER A 743 -20.20 -12.65 -12.64
C SER A 743 -20.37 -12.52 -14.14
N ASN A 744 -21.62 -12.47 -14.60
CA ASN A 744 -21.97 -12.29 -16.01
C ASN A 744 -21.25 -13.30 -16.94
N ASN A 745 -21.47 -14.59 -16.65
CA ASN A 745 -21.03 -15.74 -17.44
C ASN A 745 -22.23 -16.69 -17.64
N SER A 746 -22.00 -17.92 -18.08
CA SER A 746 -23.02 -18.95 -18.28
C SER A 746 -22.86 -20.14 -17.33
N PHE A 747 -22.37 -19.92 -16.10
CA PHE A 747 -22.22 -20.99 -15.12
C PHE A 747 -23.57 -21.52 -14.64
N GLU A 748 -23.68 -22.83 -14.43
CA GLU A 748 -24.91 -23.52 -14.02
C GLU A 748 -24.66 -24.50 -12.85
N GLY A 749 -25.72 -25.18 -12.40
CA GLY A 749 -25.65 -26.09 -11.25
C GLY A 749 -25.59 -25.35 -9.91
N SER A 750 -25.20 -26.03 -8.84
CA SER A 750 -25.13 -25.46 -7.50
C SER A 750 -23.75 -24.90 -7.17
N ILE A 751 -23.68 -23.96 -6.24
CA ILE A 751 -22.42 -23.55 -5.62
C ILE A 751 -21.82 -24.75 -4.86
N PRO A 752 -20.59 -25.21 -5.17
CA PRO A 752 -19.99 -26.39 -4.56
C PRO A 752 -19.75 -26.23 -3.05
N MET A 753 -19.82 -27.34 -2.31
CA MET A 753 -19.55 -27.33 -0.86
C MET A 753 -18.08 -27.07 -0.54
N GLU A 754 -17.18 -27.34 -1.48
CA GLU A 754 -15.74 -27.12 -1.38
C GLU A 754 -15.39 -25.64 -1.19
N PHE A 755 -16.26 -24.71 -1.58
CA PHE A 755 -16.08 -23.27 -1.31
C PHE A 755 -16.02 -22.99 0.21
N CYS A 756 -16.55 -23.88 1.05
CA CYS A 756 -16.40 -23.82 2.51
C CYS A 756 -14.95 -23.94 3.00
N ASN A 757 -14.01 -24.36 2.16
CA ASN A 757 -12.59 -24.49 2.52
C ASN A 757 -11.79 -23.19 2.31
N LEU A 758 -12.40 -22.17 1.69
CA LEU A 758 -11.75 -20.89 1.37
C LEU A 758 -11.68 -19.96 2.61
N ALA A 759 -10.84 -20.32 3.57
CA ALA A 759 -10.78 -19.64 4.87
C ALA A 759 -10.46 -18.13 4.79
N SER A 760 -9.71 -17.71 3.77
CA SER A 760 -9.27 -16.32 3.55
C SER A 760 -10.24 -15.49 2.69
N LEU A 761 -11.33 -16.08 2.18
CA LEU A 761 -12.21 -15.42 1.22
C LEU A 761 -13.02 -14.29 1.87
N GLU A 762 -12.86 -13.08 1.34
CA GLU A 762 -13.50 -11.85 1.80
C GLU A 762 -14.55 -11.32 0.80
N PHE A 763 -14.35 -11.56 -0.50
CA PHE A 763 -15.22 -11.07 -1.57
C PHE A 763 -15.61 -12.20 -2.54
N LEU A 764 -16.91 -12.41 -2.73
CA LEU A 764 -17.46 -13.40 -3.65
C LEU A 764 -18.53 -12.78 -4.55
N GLU A 765 -18.27 -12.79 -5.85
CA GLU A 765 -19.15 -12.24 -6.88
C GLU A 765 -19.47 -13.30 -7.94
N LEU A 766 -20.68 -13.86 -7.90
CA LEU A 766 -21.17 -14.88 -8.84
C LEU A 766 -22.49 -14.48 -9.52
N SER A 767 -22.84 -13.18 -9.49
CA SER A 767 -24.09 -12.68 -10.05
C SER A 767 -24.22 -12.90 -11.54
N GLN A 768 -25.43 -12.75 -12.08
CA GLN A 768 -25.73 -12.82 -13.51
C GLN A 768 -25.22 -14.12 -14.17
N ASN A 769 -25.57 -15.25 -13.55
CA ASN A 769 -25.27 -16.59 -14.05
C ASN A 769 -26.55 -17.45 -14.03
N ASN A 770 -26.43 -18.75 -14.32
CA ASN A 770 -27.53 -19.72 -14.25
C ASN A 770 -27.41 -20.65 -13.02
N LEU A 771 -26.81 -20.19 -11.93
CA LEU A 771 -26.62 -20.99 -10.71
C LEU A 771 -27.97 -21.30 -10.05
N SER A 772 -28.10 -22.50 -9.47
CA SER A 772 -29.35 -23.06 -8.98
C SER A 772 -29.14 -23.84 -7.67
N GLY A 773 -30.21 -24.38 -7.09
CA GLY A 773 -30.16 -25.03 -5.78
C GLY A 773 -30.12 -24.02 -4.62
N SER A 774 -29.77 -24.50 -3.43
CA SER A 774 -29.70 -23.69 -2.20
C SER A 774 -28.27 -23.23 -1.89
N LEU A 775 -28.12 -22.23 -1.02
CA LEU A 775 -26.82 -21.80 -0.50
C LEU A 775 -26.13 -22.94 0.29
N PRO A 776 -24.82 -23.20 0.09
CA PRO A 776 -24.07 -24.20 0.83
C PRO A 776 -23.99 -23.87 2.33
N SER A 777 -23.98 -24.90 3.18
CA SER A 777 -23.97 -24.76 4.64
C SER A 777 -22.67 -25.30 5.23
N CYS A 778 -21.73 -24.42 5.55
CA CYS A 778 -20.43 -24.82 6.07
C CYS A 778 -20.46 -25.20 7.56
N SER A 779 -19.61 -26.13 7.96
CA SER A 779 -19.40 -26.49 9.38
C SER A 779 -18.79 -25.34 10.19
N VAL A 780 -17.98 -24.50 9.54
CA VAL A 780 -17.39 -23.27 10.08
C VAL A 780 -17.71 -22.13 9.10
N PRO A 781 -18.28 -21.00 9.55
CA PRO A 781 -18.54 -19.85 8.67
C PRO A 781 -17.24 -19.25 8.11
N LEU A 782 -17.26 -18.83 6.85
CA LEU A 782 -16.13 -18.15 6.20
C LEU A 782 -16.00 -16.72 6.72
N ASN A 783 -14.79 -16.14 6.73
CA ASN A 783 -14.57 -14.73 7.09
C ASN A 783 -14.95 -13.73 5.98
N ILE A 784 -16.05 -14.04 5.29
CA ILE A 784 -16.49 -13.30 4.11
C ILE A 784 -17.14 -11.97 4.49
N GLN A 785 -16.90 -10.94 3.68
CA GLN A 785 -17.40 -9.58 3.89
C GLN A 785 -18.44 -9.20 2.85
N HIS A 786 -18.22 -9.55 1.58
CA HIS A 786 -19.08 -9.17 0.47
C HIS A 786 -19.52 -10.40 -0.33
N VAL A 787 -20.83 -10.59 -0.45
CA VAL A 787 -21.42 -11.70 -1.21
C VAL A 787 -22.47 -11.17 -2.19
N HIS A 788 -22.21 -11.39 -3.47
CA HIS A 788 -23.08 -11.01 -4.57
C HIS A 788 -23.47 -12.24 -5.39
N LEU A 789 -24.75 -12.61 -5.35
CA LEU A 789 -25.31 -13.77 -6.06
C LEU A 789 -26.58 -13.39 -6.84
N HIS A 790 -26.78 -12.10 -7.13
CA HIS A 790 -27.99 -11.64 -7.78
C HIS A 790 -28.16 -12.18 -9.21
N ASP A 791 -29.39 -12.13 -9.72
CA ASP A 791 -29.75 -12.57 -11.08
C ASP A 791 -29.24 -13.98 -11.40
N ASN A 792 -29.63 -14.93 -10.54
CA ASN A 792 -29.39 -16.36 -10.68
C ASN A 792 -30.72 -17.13 -10.53
N ARG A 793 -30.66 -18.45 -10.41
CA ARG A 793 -31.81 -19.35 -10.21
C ARG A 793 -31.77 -20.04 -8.83
N LEU A 794 -31.14 -19.41 -7.83
CA LEU A 794 -31.05 -19.94 -6.47
C LEU A 794 -32.45 -20.07 -5.86
N SER A 795 -32.68 -21.13 -5.11
CA SER A 795 -34.01 -21.49 -4.62
C SER A 795 -33.96 -22.12 -3.22
N GLY A 796 -35.14 -22.40 -2.67
CA GLY A 796 -35.29 -22.88 -1.28
C GLY A 796 -35.37 -21.71 -0.28
N PRO A 797 -35.42 -22.01 1.02
CA PRO A 797 -35.48 -20.99 2.05
C PRO A 797 -34.16 -20.24 2.18
N LEU A 798 -34.22 -18.95 2.56
CA LEU A 798 -33.03 -18.18 2.91
C LEU A 798 -32.36 -18.78 4.17
N SER A 799 -31.35 -19.64 3.97
CA SER A 799 -30.41 -20.06 4.99
C SER A 799 -29.15 -19.19 4.91
N LEU A 800 -28.61 -18.75 6.04
CA LEU A 800 -27.40 -17.92 6.04
C LEU A 800 -26.15 -18.69 5.61
N GLY A 801 -26.22 -20.03 5.52
CA GLY A 801 -25.20 -20.87 4.87
C GLY A 801 -23.76 -20.55 5.30
N PHE A 802 -22.86 -20.46 4.32
CA PHE A 802 -21.47 -20.00 4.48
C PHE A 802 -21.34 -18.51 4.83
N CYS A 803 -22.40 -17.72 4.63
CA CYS A 803 -22.47 -16.30 4.92
C CYS A 803 -22.83 -16.00 6.40
N ASN A 804 -22.99 -17.01 7.26
CA ASN A 804 -23.39 -16.83 8.66
C ASN A 804 -22.21 -16.36 9.54
N ASN A 805 -21.62 -15.20 9.23
CA ASN A 805 -20.48 -14.61 9.94
C ASN A 805 -20.77 -13.16 10.37
N ALA A 806 -20.24 -12.78 11.53
CA ALA A 806 -20.23 -11.41 12.02
C ALA A 806 -19.44 -10.42 11.13
N SER A 807 -18.53 -10.89 10.27
CA SER A 807 -17.75 -10.08 9.32
C SER A 807 -18.54 -9.63 8.09
N LEU A 808 -19.69 -10.25 7.78
CA LEU A 808 -20.43 -9.97 6.55
C LEU A 808 -20.98 -8.53 6.55
N VAL A 809 -20.66 -7.78 5.50
CA VAL A 809 -21.04 -6.37 5.27
C VAL A 809 -22.12 -6.26 4.19
N THR A 810 -21.94 -6.94 3.06
CA THR A 810 -22.88 -6.92 1.92
C THR A 810 -23.42 -8.32 1.66
N LEU A 811 -24.75 -8.44 1.58
CA LEU A 811 -25.44 -9.62 1.07
C LEU A 811 -26.43 -9.23 -0.02
N ASP A 812 -26.10 -9.57 -1.26
CA ASP A 812 -26.94 -9.35 -2.43
C ASP A 812 -27.42 -10.68 -3.05
N LEU A 813 -28.72 -10.92 -2.94
CA LEU A 813 -29.42 -12.09 -3.48
C LEU A 813 -30.59 -11.68 -4.40
N ARG A 814 -30.55 -10.46 -4.97
CA ARG A 814 -31.64 -9.94 -5.81
C ARG A 814 -31.91 -10.87 -7.02
N GLY A 815 -33.13 -10.86 -7.56
CA GLY A 815 -33.44 -11.56 -8.82
C GLY A 815 -33.22 -13.08 -8.78
N ASN A 816 -33.62 -13.74 -7.70
CA ASN A 816 -33.52 -15.19 -7.52
C ASN A 816 -34.91 -15.82 -7.26
N ASN A 817 -34.95 -17.14 -7.01
CA ASN A 817 -36.16 -17.90 -6.75
C ASN A 817 -36.27 -18.32 -5.26
N LEU A 818 -35.76 -17.49 -4.33
CA LEU A 818 -35.75 -17.79 -2.91
C LEU A 818 -37.16 -17.71 -2.30
N THR A 819 -37.45 -18.61 -1.36
CA THR A 819 -38.76 -18.78 -0.72
C THR A 819 -38.66 -18.71 0.81
N GLY A 820 -39.77 -18.89 1.52
CA GLY A 820 -39.77 -18.84 2.98
C GLY A 820 -39.65 -17.42 3.54
N SER A 821 -39.27 -17.29 4.81
CA SER A 821 -39.14 -15.98 5.48
C SER A 821 -37.68 -15.64 5.78
N ILE A 822 -37.37 -14.36 5.99
CA ILE A 822 -36.06 -13.94 6.52
C ILE A 822 -35.84 -14.61 7.90
N PRO A 823 -34.75 -15.37 8.09
CA PRO A 823 -34.55 -16.13 9.32
C PRO A 823 -34.22 -15.18 10.49
N LYS A 824 -34.67 -15.54 11.71
CA LYS A 824 -34.36 -14.77 12.93
C LYS A 824 -32.86 -14.71 13.22
N SER A 825 -32.09 -15.67 12.74
CA SER A 825 -30.63 -15.68 12.85
C SER A 825 -29.98 -14.51 12.10
N ILE A 826 -30.66 -13.77 11.23
CA ILE A 826 -30.09 -12.59 10.55
C ILE A 826 -29.44 -11.59 11.52
N SER A 827 -29.89 -11.54 12.78
CA SER A 827 -29.29 -10.69 13.81
C SER A 827 -27.88 -11.11 14.26
N THR A 828 -27.34 -12.25 13.80
CA THR A 828 -25.95 -12.66 14.07
C THR A 828 -24.94 -11.91 13.23
N LEU A 829 -25.36 -11.31 12.11
CA LEU A 829 -24.51 -10.62 11.14
C LEU A 829 -24.25 -9.17 11.57
N SER A 830 -23.56 -8.97 12.69
CA SER A 830 -23.44 -7.65 13.34
C SER A 830 -22.83 -6.54 12.47
N SER A 831 -22.02 -6.88 11.48
CA SER A 831 -21.41 -5.92 10.54
C SER A 831 -22.25 -5.66 9.29
N LEU A 832 -23.39 -6.33 9.12
CA LEU A 832 -24.19 -6.23 7.89
C LEU A 832 -24.68 -4.81 7.69
N SER A 833 -24.27 -4.22 6.56
CA SER A 833 -24.59 -2.85 6.17
C SER A 833 -25.54 -2.78 4.98
N VAL A 834 -25.46 -3.76 4.08
CA VAL A 834 -26.25 -3.81 2.85
C VAL A 834 -26.96 -5.15 2.73
N LEU A 835 -28.29 -5.12 2.66
CA LEU A 835 -29.13 -6.31 2.49
C LEU A 835 -30.07 -6.12 1.31
N LEU A 836 -29.82 -6.87 0.23
CA LEU A 836 -30.58 -6.77 -1.02
C LEU A 836 -31.22 -8.11 -1.36
N LEU A 837 -32.55 -8.18 -1.25
CA LEU A 837 -33.37 -9.37 -1.47
C LEU A 837 -34.48 -9.14 -2.52
N LYS A 838 -34.40 -8.03 -3.27
CA LYS A 838 -35.35 -7.64 -4.31
C LYS A 838 -35.69 -8.79 -5.27
N ALA A 839 -36.93 -8.82 -5.75
CA ALA A 839 -37.36 -9.74 -6.81
C ALA A 839 -37.10 -11.22 -6.48
N ASN A 840 -37.70 -11.67 -5.38
CA ASN A 840 -37.69 -13.08 -4.94
C ASN A 840 -39.13 -13.52 -4.58
N HIS A 841 -39.28 -14.71 -3.98
CA HIS A 841 -40.55 -15.25 -3.50
C HIS A 841 -40.60 -15.33 -1.97
N LEU A 842 -39.93 -14.41 -1.27
CA LEU A 842 -39.91 -14.37 0.19
C LEU A 842 -41.27 -13.91 0.74
N GLN A 843 -41.68 -14.52 1.85
CA GLN A 843 -42.99 -14.34 2.48
C GLN A 843 -42.87 -14.20 4.01
N GLY A 844 -44.02 -14.01 4.68
CA GLY A 844 -44.07 -13.76 6.13
C GLY A 844 -43.83 -12.28 6.45
N GLY A 845 -43.59 -11.95 7.72
CA GLY A 845 -43.33 -10.58 8.17
C GLY A 845 -41.85 -10.22 8.17
N ILE A 846 -41.56 -8.92 8.04
CA ILE A 846 -40.21 -8.37 8.22
C ILE A 846 -39.81 -8.59 9.70
N PRO A 847 -38.75 -9.36 10.01
CA PRO A 847 -38.44 -9.72 11.38
C PRO A 847 -37.84 -8.55 12.16
N VAL A 848 -38.28 -8.37 13.41
CA VAL A 848 -37.73 -7.35 14.35
C VAL A 848 -36.24 -7.54 14.62
N GLN A 849 -35.69 -8.73 14.32
CA GLN A 849 -34.27 -9.04 14.41
C GLN A 849 -33.40 -8.17 13.49
N LEU A 850 -33.93 -7.67 12.37
CA LEU A 850 -33.21 -6.71 11.51
C LEU A 850 -32.86 -5.42 12.25
N CYS A 851 -33.69 -5.01 13.21
CA CYS A 851 -33.45 -3.81 14.02
C CYS A 851 -32.25 -3.94 14.98
N LYS A 852 -31.64 -5.13 15.10
CA LYS A 852 -30.42 -5.34 15.88
C LYS A 852 -29.14 -5.11 15.07
N LEU A 853 -29.27 -4.92 13.76
CA LEU A 853 -28.16 -4.70 12.85
C LEU A 853 -27.87 -3.20 12.75
N TYR A 854 -27.14 -2.67 13.74
CA TYR A 854 -26.88 -1.21 13.83
C TYR A 854 -26.03 -0.65 12.68
N SER A 855 -25.31 -1.54 11.97
CA SER A 855 -24.53 -1.24 10.77
C SER A 855 -25.36 -1.08 9.50
N LEU A 856 -26.62 -1.54 9.51
CA LEU A 856 -27.50 -1.61 8.36
C LEU A 856 -27.83 -0.20 7.85
N SER A 857 -27.71 0.00 6.54
CA SER A 857 -27.87 1.31 5.90
C SER A 857 -28.66 1.23 4.58
N ILE A 858 -28.52 0.14 3.83
CA ILE A 858 -29.25 -0.12 2.59
C ILE A 858 -30.06 -1.40 2.76
N ILE A 859 -31.38 -1.28 2.59
CA ILE A 859 -32.34 -2.37 2.71
C ILE A 859 -33.21 -2.37 1.47
N ASP A 860 -33.12 -3.42 0.65
CA ASP A 860 -34.03 -3.62 -0.48
C ASP A 860 -34.74 -4.96 -0.35
N LEU A 861 -36.00 -4.92 0.07
CA LEU A 861 -36.89 -6.08 0.18
C LEU A 861 -38.00 -6.04 -0.88
N SER A 862 -37.87 -5.18 -1.88
CA SER A 862 -38.93 -4.91 -2.86
C SER A 862 -39.27 -6.13 -3.72
N GLN A 863 -40.45 -6.13 -4.34
CA GLN A 863 -40.89 -7.18 -5.26
C GLN A 863 -40.83 -8.58 -4.64
N ASN A 864 -41.45 -8.75 -3.48
CA ASN A 864 -41.56 -10.01 -2.75
C ASN A 864 -43.02 -10.22 -2.29
N MET A 865 -43.25 -11.17 -1.39
CA MET A 865 -44.55 -11.46 -0.80
C MET A 865 -44.59 -11.17 0.70
N PHE A 866 -43.79 -10.22 1.20
CA PHE A 866 -43.80 -9.83 2.61
C PHE A 866 -45.16 -9.27 3.03
N SER A 867 -45.61 -9.61 4.23
CA SER A 867 -46.93 -9.27 4.77
C SER A 867 -46.83 -8.84 6.23
N GLY A 868 -47.95 -8.42 6.85
CA GLY A 868 -47.93 -7.86 8.21
C GLY A 868 -47.44 -6.41 8.24
N THR A 869 -47.04 -5.92 9.40
CA THR A 869 -46.69 -4.51 9.63
C THR A 869 -45.20 -4.23 9.45
N ILE A 870 -44.85 -3.01 9.04
CA ILE A 870 -43.46 -2.52 9.07
C ILE A 870 -43.02 -2.39 10.55
N PRO A 871 -41.91 -3.04 10.97
CA PRO A 871 -41.43 -2.93 12.33
C PRO A 871 -41.03 -1.49 12.69
N SER A 872 -41.62 -0.93 13.74
CA SER A 872 -41.33 0.44 14.18
C SER A 872 -39.87 0.65 14.60
N CYS A 873 -39.20 -0.42 15.04
CA CYS A 873 -37.79 -0.38 15.43
C CYS A 873 -36.83 -0.11 14.27
N LEU A 874 -37.26 -0.23 13.00
CA LEU A 874 -36.43 0.18 11.86
C LEU A 874 -36.08 1.66 11.92
N GLY A 875 -36.95 2.49 12.53
CA GLY A 875 -36.67 3.90 12.76
C GLY A 875 -35.56 4.18 13.79
N ASN A 876 -35.05 3.17 14.49
CA ASN A 876 -33.96 3.32 15.47
C ASN A 876 -32.58 3.00 14.87
N LEU A 877 -32.49 2.67 13.57
CA LEU A 877 -31.20 2.43 12.92
C LEU A 877 -30.41 3.73 12.82
N THR A 878 -29.10 3.66 13.08
CA THR A 878 -28.20 4.82 13.03
C THR A 878 -27.75 5.17 11.62
N LEU A 879 -27.93 4.27 10.64
CA LEU A 879 -27.51 4.40 9.24
C LEU A 879 -26.10 5.00 9.08
N PRO A 880 -25.08 4.49 9.81
CA PRO A 880 -23.78 5.16 9.86
C PRO A 880 -23.03 5.04 8.54
N MET A 881 -22.19 6.05 8.24
CA MET A 881 -21.14 5.89 7.24
C MET A 881 -20.20 4.75 7.68
N GLN A 882 -19.93 3.80 6.79
CA GLN A 882 -19.11 2.63 7.10
C GLN A 882 -17.92 2.51 6.16
N GLN A 883 -16.72 2.43 6.73
CA GLN A 883 -15.47 2.32 5.98
C GLN A 883 -15.39 0.99 5.21
N ASN A 884 -15.85 -0.10 5.84
CA ASN A 884 -15.78 -1.48 5.35
C ASN A 884 -16.85 -1.79 4.29
N LYS A 885 -17.69 -0.81 3.89
CA LYS A 885 -18.59 -0.95 2.74
C LYS A 885 -17.85 -0.97 1.40
N ILE A 886 -16.56 -0.68 1.39
CA ILE A 886 -15.73 -0.80 0.19
C ILE A 886 -14.57 -1.74 0.49
N LEU A 887 -14.05 -2.37 -0.56
CA LEU A 887 -12.83 -3.15 -0.48
C LEU A 887 -11.62 -2.22 -0.24
N GLU A 888 -10.76 -2.59 0.72
CA GLU A 888 -9.47 -1.92 0.88
C GLU A 888 -8.56 -2.29 -0.30
N GLN A 889 -7.98 -1.28 -0.94
CA GLN A 889 -6.97 -1.48 -1.99
C GLN A 889 -5.62 -1.69 -1.32
N GLY A 890 -5.04 -2.88 -1.49
CA GLY A 890 -3.64 -3.11 -1.15
C GLY A 890 -2.73 -2.24 -2.04
N ILE A 891 -1.70 -1.66 -1.46
CA ILE A 891 -0.63 -0.97 -2.19
C ILE A 891 0.56 -1.92 -2.22
N LEU A 892 1.19 -2.10 -3.38
CA LEU A 892 2.50 -2.75 -3.44
C LEU A 892 3.51 -1.84 -2.74
N SER A 893 3.74 -2.03 -1.43
CA SER A 893 4.91 -1.46 -0.78
C SER A 893 6.15 -2.15 -1.34
N GLU A 894 7.17 -1.38 -1.73
CA GLU A 894 8.48 -1.88 -2.20
C GLU A 894 9.22 -2.78 -1.18
N GLU A 895 8.64 -3.03 0.01
CA GLU A 895 9.23 -3.85 1.06
C GLU A 895 9.33 -5.35 0.72
N ASP A 896 8.59 -5.84 -0.28
CA ASP A 896 8.52 -7.27 -0.64
C ASP A 896 9.59 -7.74 -1.66
N GLU A 897 10.48 -6.87 -2.15
CA GLU A 897 11.64 -7.27 -2.98
C GLU A 897 12.97 -6.87 -2.32
N SER A 898 13.60 -7.83 -1.64
CA SER A 898 14.87 -7.69 -0.91
C SER A 898 16.12 -7.42 -1.76
N THR A 899 15.99 -6.85 -2.96
CA THR A 899 17.10 -6.52 -3.87
C THR A 899 17.19 -5.05 -4.26
N ILE A 900 16.27 -4.19 -3.79
CA ILE A 900 16.24 -2.75 -4.14
C ILE A 900 16.85 -1.88 -3.03
N PHE A 901 17.99 -2.29 -2.45
CA PHE A 901 18.66 -1.49 -1.42
C PHE A 901 19.35 -0.21 -1.96
N GLY A 902 19.35 0.00 -3.28
CA GLY A 902 19.93 1.18 -3.94
C GLY A 902 18.91 2.26 -4.35
N LEU A 903 17.65 1.92 -4.62
CA LEU A 903 16.64 2.85 -5.15
C LEU A 903 15.67 3.40 -4.08
N SER A 904 15.61 2.84 -2.87
CA SER A 904 14.73 3.36 -1.79
C SER A 904 15.09 4.78 -1.33
N LYS A 905 16.29 5.29 -1.68
CA LYS A 905 16.67 6.71 -1.53
C LYS A 905 16.34 7.56 -2.77
N LEU A 906 16.16 6.94 -3.93
CA LEU A 906 15.88 7.54 -5.24
C LEU A 906 14.37 7.60 -5.56
N ALA A 907 13.53 6.76 -4.94
CA ALA A 907 12.08 6.72 -5.15
C ALA A 907 11.27 7.47 -4.07
N ARG A 908 11.92 8.13 -3.08
CA ARG A 908 11.25 8.81 -1.95
C ARG A 908 10.23 9.90 -2.33
N GLY A 909 10.18 10.31 -3.60
CA GLY A 909 9.28 11.36 -4.11
C GLY A 909 8.27 10.92 -5.17
N THR A 910 8.20 9.62 -5.54
CA THR A 910 7.35 9.12 -6.63
C THR A 910 6.15 8.38 -6.06
N ASP A 911 4.97 8.73 -6.55
CA ASP A 911 3.69 8.10 -6.21
C ASP A 911 3.55 6.78 -7.01
N ASP A 912 4.55 5.90 -6.92
CA ASP A 912 4.59 4.57 -7.55
C ASP A 912 3.67 3.56 -6.84
N ASN A 913 2.56 4.06 -6.29
CA ASN A 913 1.50 3.27 -5.69
C ASN A 913 0.67 2.62 -6.81
N TYR A 914 1.24 1.61 -7.46
CA TYR A 914 0.47 0.74 -8.33
C TYR A 914 -0.34 -0.20 -7.42
N PRO A 915 -1.68 -0.11 -7.41
CA PRO A 915 -2.50 -0.86 -6.47
C PRO A 915 -2.35 -2.34 -6.77
N SER A 916 -2.13 -3.17 -5.74
CA SER A 916 -1.98 -4.62 -5.90
C SER A 916 -3.29 -5.26 -6.37
N SER A 917 -4.42 -4.75 -5.86
CA SER A 917 -5.77 -5.13 -6.27
C SER A 917 -6.51 -4.00 -7.01
N TYR A 918 -7.32 -4.32 -8.01
CA TYR A 918 -8.26 -3.35 -8.61
C TYR A 918 -9.72 -3.66 -8.31
N MET A 919 -10.02 -4.77 -7.64
CA MET A 919 -11.41 -5.13 -7.37
C MET A 919 -12.06 -4.07 -6.49
N GLU A 920 -13.23 -3.61 -6.91
CA GLU A 920 -14.00 -2.58 -6.24
C GLU A 920 -15.39 -3.11 -5.91
N GLU A 921 -15.94 -2.68 -4.77
CA GLU A 921 -17.31 -2.99 -4.40
C GLU A 921 -18.27 -2.03 -5.13
N TRP A 922 -19.27 -2.63 -5.80
CA TRP A 922 -20.35 -1.90 -6.45
C TRP A 922 -21.70 -2.46 -6.00
N ILE A 923 -22.65 -1.58 -5.71
CA ILE A 923 -24.02 -1.96 -5.36
C ILE A 923 -24.99 -1.21 -6.24
N GLU A 924 -25.94 -1.93 -6.81
CA GLU A 924 -27.04 -1.32 -7.55
C GLU A 924 -28.26 -1.14 -6.64
N PHE A 925 -28.76 0.10 -6.54
CA PHE A 925 -29.89 0.45 -5.69
C PHE A 925 -30.80 1.48 -6.36
N THR A 926 -32.11 1.38 -6.13
CA THR A 926 -33.11 2.26 -6.75
C THR A 926 -33.31 3.53 -5.92
N THR A 927 -33.10 4.69 -6.54
CA THR A 927 -33.41 6.02 -5.99
C THR A 927 -33.73 6.97 -7.14
N LYS A 928 -34.36 8.12 -6.88
CA LYS A 928 -34.62 9.15 -7.90
C LYS A 928 -35.29 8.57 -9.17
N SER A 929 -36.22 7.64 -9.01
CA SER A 929 -36.93 6.92 -10.09
C SER A 929 -36.09 6.02 -11.00
N GLY A 930 -34.79 5.82 -10.72
CA GLY A 930 -33.86 5.00 -11.50
C GLY A 930 -33.07 3.99 -10.66
N SER A 931 -32.54 2.96 -11.31
CA SER A 931 -31.58 2.03 -10.71
C SER A 931 -30.16 2.52 -11.03
N TYR A 932 -29.34 2.72 -10.00
CA TYR A 932 -27.99 3.26 -10.15
C TYR A 932 -26.96 2.37 -9.45
N SER A 933 -25.78 2.25 -10.05
CA SER A 933 -24.61 1.59 -9.45
C SER A 933 -23.81 2.57 -8.59
N TYR A 934 -23.56 2.20 -7.35
CA TYR A 934 -22.81 2.97 -6.35
C TYR A 934 -21.53 2.24 -5.98
N GLY A 935 -20.39 2.92 -6.10
CA GLY A 935 -19.08 2.44 -5.67
C GLY A 935 -18.29 3.49 -4.91
N GLY A 936 -17.18 3.08 -4.31
CA GLY A 936 -16.23 3.97 -3.62
C GLY A 936 -16.86 4.82 -2.50
N ASN A 937 -16.44 6.08 -2.39
CA ASN A 937 -16.89 6.97 -1.30
C ASN A 937 -18.40 7.27 -1.33
N ILE A 938 -19.06 7.15 -2.49
CA ILE A 938 -20.51 7.38 -2.57
C ILE A 938 -21.24 6.23 -1.86
N LEU A 939 -20.82 4.99 -2.09
CA LEU A 939 -21.40 3.82 -1.44
C LEU A 939 -21.27 3.88 0.09
N ARG A 940 -20.14 4.39 0.61
CA ARG A 940 -19.92 4.59 2.06
C ARG A 940 -21.03 5.43 2.70
N ASN A 941 -21.49 6.46 1.99
CA ASN A 941 -22.47 7.43 2.45
C ASN A 941 -23.92 7.05 2.11
N MET A 942 -24.11 6.13 1.17
CA MET A 942 -25.45 5.79 0.69
C MET A 942 -26.26 5.05 1.76
N ALA A 943 -27.50 5.48 1.95
CA ALA A 943 -28.48 4.85 2.82
C ALA A 943 -29.89 4.94 2.23
N GLY A 944 -30.62 3.84 2.21
CA GLY A 944 -31.94 3.76 1.59
C GLY A 944 -32.75 2.54 2.00
N ILE A 945 -34.07 2.67 1.99
CA ILE A 945 -35.00 1.59 2.31
C ILE A 945 -36.03 1.47 1.18
N ASP A 946 -36.04 0.33 0.50
CA ASP A 946 -37.08 -0.04 -0.47
C ASP A 946 -37.84 -1.29 0.00
N LEU A 947 -39.13 -1.09 0.29
CA LEU A 947 -40.08 -2.15 0.67
C LEU A 947 -41.23 -2.27 -0.34
N SER A 948 -41.09 -1.69 -1.53
CA SER A 948 -42.15 -1.58 -2.53
C SER A 948 -42.57 -2.92 -3.13
N CYS A 949 -43.72 -2.95 -3.81
CA CYS A 949 -44.29 -4.17 -4.44
C CYS A 949 -44.32 -5.37 -3.46
N ASN A 950 -44.99 -5.21 -2.32
CA ASN A 950 -45.17 -6.27 -1.32
C ASN A 950 -46.63 -6.34 -0.86
N LYS A 951 -46.93 -7.13 0.17
CA LYS A 951 -48.26 -7.27 0.80
C LYS A 951 -48.28 -6.66 2.21
N LEU A 952 -47.41 -5.70 2.51
CA LEU A 952 -47.31 -5.06 3.83
C LEU A 952 -48.60 -4.28 4.14
N SER A 953 -48.98 -4.24 5.40
CA SER A 953 -50.25 -3.71 5.88
C SER A 953 -50.08 -2.98 7.21
N GLY A 954 -51.15 -2.40 7.74
CA GLY A 954 -51.08 -1.59 8.96
C GLY A 954 -50.53 -0.18 8.69
N GLN A 955 -50.20 0.54 9.75
CA GLN A 955 -49.78 1.94 9.65
C GLN A 955 -48.28 2.08 9.37
N ILE A 956 -47.91 3.16 8.68
CA ILE A 956 -46.51 3.58 8.56
C ILE A 956 -46.00 4.04 9.94
N PRO A 957 -44.96 3.41 10.52
CA PRO A 957 -44.44 3.81 11.82
C PRO A 957 -43.85 5.23 11.78
N PHE A 958 -44.27 6.09 12.71
CA PHE A 958 -43.74 7.46 12.80
C PHE A 958 -42.25 7.48 13.15
N GLN A 959 -41.73 6.41 13.78
CA GLN A 959 -40.33 6.24 14.14
C GLN A 959 -39.41 6.29 12.92
N LEU A 960 -39.87 5.88 11.73
CA LEU A 960 -39.09 5.97 10.49
C LEU A 960 -38.65 7.41 10.18
N GLY A 961 -39.39 8.42 10.66
CA GLY A 961 -38.99 9.83 10.59
C GLY A 961 -37.75 10.20 11.43
N SER A 962 -37.13 9.25 12.12
CA SER A 962 -35.89 9.48 12.90
C SER A 962 -34.62 9.13 12.14
N LEU A 963 -34.74 8.58 10.92
CA LEU A 963 -33.63 8.16 10.07
C LEU A 963 -32.99 9.34 9.32
N SER A 964 -32.30 10.24 10.02
CA SER A 964 -31.82 11.52 9.46
C SER A 964 -30.93 11.39 8.21
N GLU A 965 -30.18 10.30 8.10
CA GLU A 965 -29.19 10.06 7.03
C GLU A 965 -29.77 9.33 5.81
N ILE A 966 -31.07 9.03 5.77
CA ILE A 966 -31.68 8.29 4.66
C ILE A 966 -31.83 9.16 3.40
N HIS A 967 -31.42 8.62 2.25
CA HIS A 967 -31.51 9.29 0.95
C HIS A 967 -32.72 8.82 0.13
N SER A 968 -33.15 7.57 0.28
CA SER A 968 -34.29 7.00 -0.46
C SER A 968 -35.21 6.21 0.46
N LEU A 969 -36.52 6.47 0.38
CA LEU A 969 -37.55 5.71 1.08
C LEU A 969 -38.69 5.37 0.12
N ASN A 970 -38.83 4.09 -0.21
CA ASN A 970 -39.86 3.59 -1.11
C ASN A 970 -40.74 2.55 -0.41
N LEU A 971 -42.02 2.88 -0.25
CA LEU A 971 -43.05 2.03 0.37
C LEU A 971 -44.22 1.76 -0.58
N SER A 972 -44.06 2.07 -1.87
CA SER A 972 -45.16 2.02 -2.84
C SER A 972 -45.66 0.59 -3.10
N HIS A 973 -46.86 0.48 -3.69
CA HIS A 973 -47.46 -0.81 -4.04
C HIS A 973 -47.51 -1.80 -2.86
N ASN A 974 -48.19 -1.39 -1.80
CA ASN A 974 -48.44 -2.20 -0.61
C ASN A 974 -49.92 -2.03 -0.19
N LYS A 975 -50.29 -2.50 1.01
CA LYS A 975 -51.63 -2.38 1.62
C LYS A 975 -51.59 -1.50 2.88
N LEU A 976 -50.69 -0.52 2.92
CA LEU A 976 -50.50 0.35 4.08
C LEU A 976 -51.72 1.26 4.28
N ILE A 977 -52.11 1.46 5.53
CA ILE A 977 -53.27 2.26 5.95
C ILE A 977 -52.85 3.35 6.94
N GLY A 978 -53.79 4.19 7.38
CA GLY A 978 -53.52 5.27 8.33
C GLY A 978 -53.01 6.53 7.65
N VAL A 979 -52.29 7.38 8.38
CA VAL A 979 -51.85 8.70 7.91
C VAL A 979 -50.36 8.69 7.54
N ILE A 980 -49.97 9.60 6.63
CA ILE A 980 -48.56 9.87 6.36
C ILE A 980 -47.95 10.54 7.61
N PRO A 981 -46.89 9.98 8.24
CA PRO A 981 -46.32 10.57 9.45
C PRO A 981 -45.70 11.94 9.19
N SER A 982 -46.09 12.95 9.97
CA SER A 982 -45.47 14.28 9.89
C SER A 982 -44.00 14.28 10.32
N SER A 983 -43.54 13.24 11.03
CA SER A 983 -42.14 13.06 11.40
C SER A 983 -41.21 12.91 10.18
N PHE A 984 -41.73 12.56 9.01
CA PHE A 984 -40.93 12.48 7.77
C PHE A 984 -40.32 13.83 7.38
N SER A 985 -40.85 14.97 7.87
CA SER A 985 -40.22 16.28 7.66
C SER A 985 -38.82 16.41 8.27
N LYS A 986 -38.43 15.49 9.16
CA LYS A 986 -37.10 15.44 9.78
C LYS A 986 -36.04 14.74 8.91
N LEU A 987 -36.44 14.05 7.84
CA LEU A 987 -35.54 13.30 6.96
C LEU A 987 -34.80 14.24 6.00
N LYS A 988 -33.94 15.11 6.52
CA LYS A 988 -33.40 16.25 5.75
C LYS A 988 -32.52 15.85 4.56
N GLN A 989 -31.94 14.65 4.54
CA GLN A 989 -31.13 14.14 3.41
C GLN A 989 -31.96 13.41 2.34
N LEU A 990 -33.29 13.28 2.52
CA LEU A 990 -34.12 12.48 1.65
C LEU A 990 -34.23 13.09 0.24
N GLU A 991 -33.87 12.29 -0.76
CA GLU A 991 -33.90 12.62 -2.18
C GLU A 991 -35.10 11.99 -2.89
N SER A 992 -35.57 10.83 -2.41
CA SER A 992 -36.66 10.08 -3.04
C SER A 992 -37.65 9.55 -2.01
N LEU A 993 -38.94 9.92 -2.13
CA LEU A 993 -40.04 9.44 -1.29
C LEU A 993 -41.20 8.94 -2.15
N ASP A 994 -41.40 7.63 -2.18
CA ASP A 994 -42.53 7.03 -2.90
C ASP A 994 -43.46 6.25 -1.94
N LEU A 995 -44.69 6.72 -1.84
CA LEU A 995 -45.77 6.16 -1.02
C LEU A 995 -47.00 5.78 -1.87
N SER A 996 -46.84 5.77 -3.20
CA SER A 996 -47.94 5.54 -4.13
C SER A 996 -48.53 4.14 -4.03
N TYR A 997 -49.73 3.94 -4.57
CA TYR A 997 -50.42 2.64 -4.63
C TYR A 997 -50.51 1.96 -3.24
N ASN A 998 -51.16 2.65 -2.31
CA ASN A 998 -51.45 2.16 -0.96
C ASN A 998 -52.89 2.53 -0.56
N ASN A 999 -53.28 2.27 0.69
CA ASN A 999 -54.58 2.61 1.25
C ASN A 999 -54.46 3.73 2.31
N LEU A 1000 -53.52 4.67 2.13
CA LEU A 1000 -53.28 5.78 3.06
C LEU A 1000 -54.45 6.77 3.05
N THR A 1001 -54.69 7.41 4.18
CA THR A 1001 -55.82 8.29 4.48
C THR A 1001 -55.35 9.57 5.19
N GLY A 1002 -56.26 10.52 5.39
CA GLY A 1002 -55.94 11.79 6.06
C GLY A 1002 -55.32 12.82 5.11
N LYS A 1003 -54.58 13.79 5.66
CA LYS A 1003 -53.96 14.89 4.91
C LYS A 1003 -52.48 14.60 4.63
N ILE A 1004 -51.95 15.15 3.54
CA ILE A 1004 -50.50 15.21 3.31
C ILE A 1004 -49.92 16.26 4.29
N PRO A 1005 -48.95 15.92 5.15
CA PRO A 1005 -48.38 16.88 6.10
C PRO A 1005 -47.67 18.03 5.39
N ASN A 1006 -48.10 19.27 5.63
CA ASN A 1006 -47.47 20.46 5.01
C ASN A 1006 -46.02 20.66 5.47
N GLN A 1007 -45.62 20.05 6.59
CA GLN A 1007 -44.24 20.07 7.08
C GLN A 1007 -43.25 19.40 6.12
N LEU A 1008 -43.70 18.56 5.18
CA LEU A 1008 -42.82 17.92 4.18
C LEU A 1008 -42.17 18.93 3.23
N VAL A 1009 -42.73 20.13 3.10
CA VAL A 1009 -42.15 21.24 2.31
C VAL A 1009 -40.74 21.62 2.78
N GLU A 1010 -40.35 21.25 4.01
CA GLU A 1010 -39.00 21.48 4.53
C GLU A 1010 -37.93 20.49 4.03
N LEU A 1011 -38.28 19.55 3.15
CA LEU A 1011 -37.36 18.58 2.54
C LEU A 1011 -36.72 19.18 1.28
N ASN A 1012 -35.58 19.87 1.46
CA ASN A 1012 -34.96 20.66 0.39
C ASN A 1012 -34.17 19.83 -0.63
N PHE A 1013 -33.84 18.57 -0.33
CA PHE A 1013 -33.12 17.66 -1.23
C PHE A 1013 -34.04 16.72 -2.01
N LEU A 1014 -35.35 16.75 -1.73
CA LEU A 1014 -36.32 15.84 -2.32
C LEU A 1014 -36.47 16.11 -3.82
N GLU A 1015 -36.13 15.14 -4.65
CA GLU A 1015 -36.15 15.20 -6.12
C GLU A 1015 -37.29 14.36 -6.69
N VAL A 1016 -37.65 13.26 -6.03
CA VAL A 1016 -38.79 12.40 -6.42
C VAL A 1016 -39.76 12.28 -5.26
N PHE A 1017 -41.03 12.57 -5.53
CA PHE A 1017 -42.11 12.45 -4.58
C PHE A 1017 -43.35 11.86 -5.25
N SER A 1018 -43.94 10.82 -4.67
CA SER A 1018 -45.24 10.33 -5.13
C SER A 1018 -46.10 9.82 -3.98
N VAL A 1019 -47.36 10.24 -3.99
CA VAL A 1019 -48.44 9.75 -3.12
C VAL A 1019 -49.66 9.32 -3.95
N ALA A 1020 -49.45 9.08 -5.24
CA ALA A 1020 -50.49 8.70 -6.18
C ALA A 1020 -51.25 7.44 -5.74
N HIS A 1021 -52.49 7.30 -6.19
CA HIS A 1021 -53.34 6.12 -5.94
C HIS A 1021 -53.43 5.73 -4.45
N ASN A 1022 -53.88 6.67 -3.63
CA ASN A 1022 -54.22 6.48 -2.22
C ASN A 1022 -55.64 7.02 -1.94
N ASN A 1023 -56.05 7.07 -0.66
CA ASN A 1023 -57.31 7.65 -0.22
C ASN A 1023 -57.09 8.95 0.60
N LEU A 1024 -56.14 9.77 0.16
CA LEU A 1024 -55.77 11.03 0.81
C LEU A 1024 -56.81 12.14 0.53
N SER A 1025 -56.86 13.11 1.44
CA SER A 1025 -57.88 14.17 1.45
C SER A 1025 -57.32 15.53 1.87
N GLY A 1026 -58.01 16.60 1.51
CA GLY A 1026 -57.63 17.98 1.88
C GLY A 1026 -56.70 18.64 0.88
N SER A 1027 -56.08 19.75 1.29
CA SER A 1027 -55.18 20.53 0.43
C SER A 1027 -53.84 19.84 0.22
N THR A 1028 -53.31 19.87 -1.01
CA THR A 1028 -51.91 19.54 -1.29
C THR A 1028 -50.96 20.48 -0.52
N PRO A 1029 -49.70 20.06 -0.27
CA PRO A 1029 -48.72 20.94 0.35
C PRO A 1029 -48.52 22.25 -0.41
N GLU A 1030 -48.05 23.28 0.29
CA GLU A 1030 -47.74 24.57 -0.33
C GLU A 1030 -46.68 24.40 -1.44
N PRO A 1031 -46.87 25.01 -2.63
CA PRO A 1031 -45.93 24.93 -3.75
C PRO A 1031 -44.70 25.80 -3.46
N LYS A 1032 -43.82 25.33 -2.59
CA LYS A 1032 -42.60 26.00 -2.15
C LYS A 1032 -41.43 25.02 -2.15
N ALA A 1033 -40.22 25.53 -2.35
CA ALA A 1033 -38.99 24.74 -2.41
C ALA A 1033 -39.14 23.60 -3.45
N GLN A 1034 -38.88 22.34 -3.07
CA GLN A 1034 -39.01 21.21 -3.99
C GLN A 1034 -40.47 20.88 -4.34
N PHE A 1035 -41.44 21.16 -3.47
CA PHE A 1035 -42.84 20.83 -3.76
C PHE A 1035 -43.48 21.63 -4.91
N GLN A 1036 -42.80 22.67 -5.41
CA GLN A 1036 -43.23 23.39 -6.61
C GLN A 1036 -42.84 22.67 -7.92
N THR A 1037 -41.93 21.69 -7.87
CA THR A 1037 -41.42 21.00 -9.06
C THR A 1037 -42.24 19.75 -9.41
N PHE A 1038 -42.99 19.20 -8.45
CA PHE A 1038 -43.85 18.03 -8.63
C PHE A 1038 -45.16 18.39 -9.36
N ASP A 1039 -45.55 17.53 -10.29
CA ASP A 1039 -46.73 17.72 -11.14
C ASP A 1039 -47.95 16.91 -10.67
N GLU A 1040 -49.02 16.91 -11.47
CA GLU A 1040 -50.27 16.20 -11.19
C GLU A 1040 -50.07 14.70 -10.95
N SER A 1041 -49.09 14.08 -11.62
CA SER A 1041 -48.83 12.62 -11.51
C SER A 1041 -48.41 12.21 -10.11
N SER A 1042 -47.77 13.10 -9.36
CA SER A 1042 -47.35 12.83 -7.98
C SER A 1042 -48.53 12.67 -7.01
N TYR A 1043 -49.72 13.12 -7.40
CA TYR A 1043 -50.91 13.20 -6.54
C TYR A 1043 -52.13 12.46 -7.12
N GLU A 1044 -52.05 11.96 -8.35
CA GLU A 1044 -53.16 11.39 -9.09
C GLU A 1044 -53.82 10.20 -8.36
N GLY A 1045 -55.07 9.86 -8.73
CA GLY A 1045 -55.80 8.75 -8.10
C GLY A 1045 -56.33 9.02 -6.67
N ASN A 1046 -56.02 10.17 -6.06
CA ASN A 1046 -56.58 10.59 -4.76
C ASN A 1046 -57.82 11.48 -4.96
N GLN A 1047 -59.02 10.90 -4.85
CA GLN A 1047 -60.28 11.60 -5.19
C GLN A 1047 -60.54 12.88 -4.36
N PHE A 1048 -60.13 12.89 -3.09
CA PHE A 1048 -60.46 13.96 -2.13
C PHE A 1048 -59.35 15.01 -1.94
N LEU A 1049 -58.28 14.94 -2.73
CA LEU A 1049 -57.25 15.99 -2.75
C LEU A 1049 -57.68 17.18 -3.61
N CYS A 1050 -57.34 18.37 -3.13
CA CYS A 1050 -57.55 19.65 -3.82
C CYS A 1050 -56.30 20.52 -3.68
N GLY A 1051 -56.09 21.49 -4.55
CA GLY A 1051 -54.94 22.38 -4.49
C GLY A 1051 -54.50 22.90 -5.85
N PRO A 1052 -53.54 23.84 -5.87
CA PRO A 1052 -53.09 24.51 -7.09
C PRO A 1052 -52.57 23.53 -8.16
N MET A 1053 -51.81 22.50 -7.73
CA MET A 1053 -51.19 21.51 -8.63
C MET A 1053 -52.18 20.55 -9.28
N LEU A 1054 -53.34 20.35 -8.66
CA LEU A 1054 -54.41 19.46 -9.16
C LEU A 1054 -55.47 20.23 -9.97
N HIS A 1055 -55.30 21.54 -10.13
CA HIS A 1055 -56.31 22.44 -10.70
C HIS A 1055 -57.72 22.30 -10.06
N LYS A 1056 -57.77 21.88 -8.79
CA LYS A 1056 -59.01 21.65 -8.01
C LYS A 1056 -59.09 22.66 -6.86
N THR A 1057 -60.19 23.41 -6.79
CA THR A 1057 -60.43 24.39 -5.72
C THR A 1057 -60.78 23.70 -4.40
N CYS A 1058 -60.04 24.04 -3.33
CA CYS A 1058 -60.36 23.58 -1.99
C CYS A 1058 -61.53 24.39 -1.40
N SER A 1059 -62.77 23.93 -1.62
CA SER A 1059 -63.93 24.53 -0.98
C SER A 1059 -63.91 24.26 0.53
N LYS A 1060 -63.87 25.33 1.34
CA LYS A 1060 -64.19 25.22 2.77
C LYS A 1060 -65.70 25.11 2.93
N THR A 1061 -66.21 23.92 3.22
CA THR A 1061 -67.38 23.77 4.12
C THR A 1061 -67.58 22.32 4.54
N ASP A 1062 -68.03 22.20 5.79
CA ASP A 1062 -68.58 21.02 6.44
C ASP A 1062 -69.60 20.25 5.56
N SER A 1063 -69.69 18.96 5.83
CA SER A 1063 -70.86 18.08 5.66
C SER A 1063 -71.93 18.48 4.64
N SER A 1064 -72.12 17.62 3.63
CA SER A 1064 -73.43 17.07 3.20
C SER A 1064 -73.46 16.83 1.71
N SER A 1065 -73.80 15.59 1.37
CA SER A 1065 -74.41 15.14 0.13
C SER A 1065 -75.44 16.12 -0.45
N THR A 1066 -75.43 16.31 -1.77
CA THR A 1066 -76.62 16.12 -2.63
C THR A 1066 -76.26 16.20 -4.12
N VAL A 1067 -76.72 15.19 -4.86
CA VAL A 1067 -76.96 15.21 -6.33
C VAL A 1067 -78.28 15.97 -6.55
N PRO A 1068 -78.45 16.80 -7.61
CA PRO A 1068 -79.14 16.29 -8.82
C PRO A 1068 -78.72 16.86 -10.19
N ASN A 1069 -78.83 15.94 -11.15
CA ASN A 1069 -79.10 15.96 -12.60
C ASN A 1069 -79.70 17.19 -13.33
N THR A 1070 -79.14 17.40 -14.54
CA THR A 1070 -79.72 17.63 -15.89
C THR A 1070 -80.77 18.73 -16.12
N SER A 1071 -80.51 19.65 -17.07
CA SER A 1071 -80.96 19.56 -18.49
C SER A 1071 -80.81 20.90 -19.26
N ASN A 1072 -80.09 20.85 -20.39
CA ASN A 1072 -80.44 21.34 -21.75
C ASN A 1072 -81.02 22.75 -22.04
N ASP A 1073 -80.26 23.53 -22.83
CA ASP A 1073 -80.51 23.95 -24.24
C ASP A 1073 -79.86 25.33 -24.52
N GLU A 1074 -78.84 25.37 -25.41
CA GLU A 1074 -78.84 25.98 -26.77
C GLU A 1074 -78.83 27.53 -26.75
N GLU A 1075 -78.09 28.31 -27.53
CA GLU A 1075 -77.05 28.21 -28.55
C GLU A 1075 -76.59 29.68 -28.73
N GLU A 1076 -75.30 29.97 -28.92
CA GLU A 1076 -74.89 30.93 -29.97
C GLU A 1076 -73.41 30.79 -30.31
N ASP A 1077 -73.21 30.59 -31.60
CA ASP A 1077 -72.01 30.21 -32.30
C ASP A 1077 -71.04 31.37 -32.54
N GLY A 1078 -69.75 31.06 -32.69
CA GLY A 1078 -68.83 31.87 -33.49
C GLY A 1078 -67.63 32.50 -32.77
N LEU A 1079 -66.56 31.73 -32.56
CA LEU A 1079 -65.17 32.05 -32.98
C LEU A 1079 -64.15 31.02 -32.44
N LEU A 1080 -64.16 29.81 -33.01
CA LEU A 1080 -63.06 28.85 -32.95
C LEU A 1080 -62.72 28.40 -34.37
N MET A 1081 -61.83 29.11 -35.07
CA MET A 1081 -61.05 28.57 -36.19
C MET A 1081 -59.80 29.41 -36.42
N LEU A 1082 -58.74 29.22 -35.63
CA LEU A 1082 -57.39 29.63 -36.08
C LEU A 1082 -56.19 29.00 -35.38
N ASN A 1083 -56.33 28.05 -34.45
CA ASN A 1083 -55.16 27.58 -33.67
C ASN A 1083 -54.80 26.09 -33.73
N GLU A 1084 -55.56 25.25 -34.44
CA GLU A 1084 -55.14 23.85 -34.66
C GLU A 1084 -54.39 23.66 -35.98
N TYR A 1085 -54.83 24.36 -37.04
CA TYR A 1085 -54.19 24.28 -38.36
C TYR A 1085 -52.81 24.94 -38.39
N VAL A 1086 -52.66 26.11 -37.74
CA VAL A 1086 -51.36 26.80 -37.65
C VAL A 1086 -50.37 26.00 -36.81
N PHE A 1087 -50.82 25.31 -35.76
CA PHE A 1087 -49.98 24.42 -34.96
C PHE A 1087 -49.53 23.18 -35.75
N ARG A 1088 -50.44 22.52 -36.46
CA ARG A 1088 -50.09 21.35 -37.30
C ARG A 1088 -49.16 21.73 -38.45
N VAL A 1089 -49.38 22.87 -39.09
CA VAL A 1089 -48.52 23.36 -40.19
C VAL A 1089 -47.15 23.80 -39.65
N SER A 1090 -47.09 24.53 -38.52
CA SER A 1090 -45.79 24.92 -37.93
C SER A 1090 -45.01 23.70 -37.44
N PHE A 1091 -45.67 22.71 -36.82
CA PHE A 1091 -45.02 21.46 -36.42
C PHE A 1091 -44.47 20.69 -37.62
N LEU A 1092 -45.24 20.56 -38.71
CA LEU A 1092 -44.79 19.89 -39.93
C LEU A 1092 -43.64 20.63 -40.61
N VAL A 1093 -43.68 21.97 -40.64
CA VAL A 1093 -42.60 22.79 -41.21
C VAL A 1093 -41.34 22.69 -40.35
N SER A 1094 -41.45 22.77 -39.02
CA SER A 1094 -40.32 22.60 -38.09
C SER A 1094 -39.71 21.20 -38.20
N TYR A 1095 -40.53 20.16 -38.31
CA TYR A 1095 -40.07 18.78 -38.51
C TYR A 1095 -39.34 18.62 -39.85
N ALA A 1096 -39.89 19.17 -40.95
CA ALA A 1096 -39.25 19.13 -42.25
C ALA A 1096 -37.92 19.91 -42.28
N VAL A 1097 -37.85 21.08 -41.63
CA VAL A 1097 -36.61 21.87 -41.53
C VAL A 1097 -35.55 21.15 -40.71
N MET A 1098 -35.92 20.55 -39.58
CA MET A 1098 -35.02 19.71 -38.77
C MET A 1098 -34.48 18.52 -39.56
N LEU A 1099 -35.32 17.85 -40.32
CA LEU A 1099 -34.94 16.68 -41.11
C LEU A 1099 -34.00 17.08 -42.26
N LEU A 1100 -34.30 18.19 -42.96
CA LEU A 1100 -33.45 18.73 -44.02
C LEU A 1100 -32.11 19.27 -43.49
N ALA A 1101 -32.10 19.94 -42.33
CA ALA A 1101 -30.88 20.42 -41.68
C ALA A 1101 -29.99 19.25 -41.24
N THR A 1102 -30.60 18.19 -40.70
CA THR A 1102 -29.89 16.96 -40.34
C THR A 1102 -29.29 16.30 -41.58
N LEU A 1103 -30.06 16.14 -42.66
CA LEU A 1103 -29.56 15.59 -43.93
C LEU A 1103 -28.43 16.43 -44.53
N PHE A 1104 -28.51 17.76 -44.44
CA PHE A 1104 -27.47 18.68 -44.92
C PHE A 1104 -26.18 18.59 -44.08
N VAL A 1105 -26.29 18.51 -42.75
CA VAL A 1105 -25.15 18.30 -41.84
C VAL A 1105 -24.48 16.95 -42.09
N LEU A 1106 -25.27 15.90 -42.32
CA LEU A 1106 -24.77 14.56 -42.68
C LEU A 1106 -24.15 14.52 -44.09
N TYR A 1107 -24.56 15.40 -45.00
CA TYR A 1107 -23.98 15.49 -46.34
C TYR A 1107 -22.61 16.20 -46.33
N ILE A 1108 -22.49 17.30 -45.59
CA ILE A 1108 -21.29 18.16 -45.56
C ILE A 1108 -20.20 17.61 -44.66
N ASN A 1109 -20.57 17.05 -43.49
CA ASN A 1109 -19.59 16.64 -42.50
C ASN A 1109 -19.46 15.11 -42.42
N PRO A 1110 -18.39 14.51 -42.99
CA PRO A 1110 -18.20 13.07 -43.01
C PRO A 1110 -18.01 12.46 -41.61
N TYR A 1111 -17.63 13.25 -40.59
CA TYR A 1111 -17.56 12.79 -39.20
C TYR A 1111 -18.97 12.53 -38.65
N TRP A 1112 -19.89 13.49 -38.74
CA TRP A 1112 -21.27 13.32 -38.28
C TRP A 1112 -22.03 12.28 -39.08
N ARG A 1113 -21.72 12.14 -40.38
CA ARG A 1113 -22.23 11.02 -41.19
C ARG A 1113 -21.82 9.67 -40.65
N ARG A 1114 -20.55 9.49 -40.28
CA ARG A 1114 -20.03 8.24 -39.68
C ARG A 1114 -20.59 8.00 -38.29
N VAL A 1115 -20.71 9.03 -37.46
CA VAL A 1115 -21.32 8.94 -36.12
C VAL A 1115 -22.81 8.57 -36.22
N TRP A 1116 -23.54 9.16 -37.17
CA TRP A 1116 -24.95 8.84 -37.41
C TRP A 1116 -25.15 7.45 -37.98
N PHE A 1117 -24.34 7.03 -38.97
CA PHE A 1117 -24.38 5.64 -39.44
C PHE A 1117 -23.91 4.66 -38.39
N SER A 1118 -22.94 5.02 -37.53
CA SER A 1118 -22.53 4.21 -36.38
C SER A 1118 -23.61 4.15 -35.31
N PHE A 1119 -24.39 5.21 -35.10
CA PHE A 1119 -25.55 5.24 -34.21
C PHE A 1119 -26.70 4.40 -34.78
N ILE A 1120 -27.01 4.53 -36.08
CA ILE A 1120 -27.99 3.70 -36.79
C ILE A 1120 -27.53 2.24 -36.81
N GLU A 1121 -26.23 1.98 -37.00
CA GLU A 1121 -25.64 0.64 -36.95
C GLU A 1121 -25.63 0.10 -35.53
N LYS A 1122 -25.43 0.93 -34.49
CA LYS A 1122 -25.69 0.58 -33.08
C LYS A 1122 -27.17 0.24 -32.88
N CYS A 1123 -28.11 1.05 -33.36
CA CYS A 1123 -29.54 0.76 -33.25
C CYS A 1123 -29.95 -0.49 -34.04
N ILE A 1124 -29.40 -0.72 -35.23
CA ILE A 1124 -29.62 -1.91 -36.07
C ILE A 1124 -28.93 -3.13 -35.47
N THR A 1125 -27.77 -3.00 -34.82
CA THR A 1125 -27.13 -4.11 -34.08
C THR A 1125 -27.86 -4.39 -32.77
N THR A 1126 -28.38 -3.38 -32.07
CA THR A 1126 -29.34 -3.57 -30.95
C THR A 1126 -30.61 -4.26 -31.45
N PHE A 1127 -31.08 -3.98 -32.67
CA PHE A 1127 -32.22 -4.67 -33.30
C PHE A 1127 -31.89 -6.06 -33.87
N ARG A 1128 -30.65 -6.30 -34.33
CA ARG A 1128 -30.18 -7.59 -34.89
C ARG A 1128 -29.75 -8.58 -33.81
N TYR A 1129 -29.23 -8.12 -32.68
CA TYR A 1129 -29.07 -8.94 -31.48
C TYR A 1129 -30.41 -9.30 -30.82
N SER A 1130 -31.52 -8.68 -31.27
CA SER A 1130 -32.88 -9.04 -30.88
C SER A 1130 -33.57 -10.05 -31.83
N THR A 1131 -32.94 -10.52 -32.93
CA THR A 1131 -33.65 -11.28 -33.98
C THR A 1131 -33.10 -12.66 -34.35
N VAL A 1132 -32.28 -13.30 -33.51
CA VAL A 1132 -32.14 -14.78 -33.58
C VAL A 1132 -32.23 -15.35 -32.17
N GLY A 1133 -33.44 -15.83 -31.84
CA GLY A 1133 -33.69 -16.62 -30.64
C GLY A 1133 -34.29 -15.86 -29.47
N ASN A 1134 -35.35 -15.07 -29.67
CA ASN A 1134 -36.34 -14.87 -28.62
C ASN A 1134 -37.73 -14.63 -29.24
N VAL A 1135 -38.67 -15.47 -28.81
CA VAL A 1135 -40.10 -15.19 -28.90
C VAL A 1135 -40.34 -13.80 -28.34
N LEU A 1136 -41.21 -13.02 -29.00
CA LEU A 1136 -41.69 -11.72 -28.57
C LEU A 1136 -42.17 -11.77 -27.11
N VAL A 1137 -41.29 -11.49 -26.15
CA VAL A 1137 -41.65 -11.10 -24.79
C VAL A 1137 -41.59 -9.58 -24.82
N TYR A 1138 -42.77 -8.97 -24.86
CA TYR A 1138 -42.94 -7.58 -24.48
C TYR A 1138 -42.10 -7.30 -23.24
N TYR A 1139 -41.44 -6.13 -23.17
CA TYR A 1139 -40.99 -5.57 -21.91
C TYR A 1139 -42.23 -5.39 -21.02
N ILE A 1140 -42.56 -6.44 -20.27
CA ILE A 1140 -43.34 -6.36 -19.07
C ILE A 1140 -42.37 -5.71 -18.09
N PHE A 1141 -42.47 -4.39 -17.93
CA PHE A 1141 -42.50 -3.89 -16.57
C PHE A 1141 -43.44 -4.84 -15.84
N ARG A 1142 -42.93 -5.61 -14.89
CA ARG A 1142 -43.79 -6.05 -13.82
C ARG A 1142 -44.10 -4.77 -13.03
N ILE A 1143 -44.93 -3.88 -13.60
CA ILE A 1143 -45.83 -3.05 -12.80
C ILE A 1143 -46.47 -4.08 -11.90
N CYS A 1144 -46.27 -3.94 -10.59
CA CYS A 1144 -46.52 -4.99 -9.62
C CYS A 1144 -47.89 -5.65 -9.90
N ASP A 1145 -47.89 -6.86 -10.47
CA ASP A 1145 -49.05 -7.70 -10.76
C ASP A 1145 -48.96 -8.98 -9.91
#